data_AF-A0A5T5YIT3-F1
#
_entry.id   AF-A0A5T5YIT3-F1
#
_cell.length_a   1.000
_cell.length_b   1.000
_cell.length_c   1.000
_cell.angle_alpha   90.00
_cell.angle_beta   90.00
_cell.angle_gamma   90.00
#
_symmetry.space_group_name_H-M   'P 1'
#
loop_
_entity.id
_entity.type
_entity.pdbx_description
1 polymer ?
#
loop_
_entity_poly.entity_id
_entity_poly.type
_entity_poly.pdbx_seq_one_letter_code
_entity_poly.pdbx_strand_id
1 'polypeptide(L)'
;MKTHIYVLKTGETVTSVANSYGLSLVELKRINQFRKFSKPFETLSAGDELDVPDKKQKSSYESREELSLSSTKKNNINKAYNHFTISQPEMSEFQYRNMQESNDAVDKIRSLALGQLSGRTSQGVQAWLSQFGNARVQVGFNKDFSIENSSIDLLHPWMDKPKDILFTQSDLHRSDNRLQANLGIGWRHYLLGDITTNEWVKHPNNYMFGINSFLDYDTSRGNARWGVGGEYWRDFLKLSVNAYLRMTGWKDSIALEDYQERPANGWDFRVESYLPLYPQVGTKLSYEQYYGDEVGVMGAQERQKNPHAITFGVNYTPVPMITVGASRKIIPGGASDNSLNLTLNYHMGEPLSAQLDSDSVRTIRSLVGGRYDFVDRNNDIVLEYRKKTVIQISLPDELSGLSGQVITFPIVLLQDKYGLRDVHWYASRLIENGGGISGDGLHWSIKLPEFKSGGNNLYSLKAIAEDGRGNQSAPAEMIVKVIGNGVSRGNSELKIISGSEGGLIADGHSSQQVLLIVKDDKGNPLNGLSNKIKAKLLFEPLVVSSRLFVKMGRIQNEPALSDFVATGKLGEYVARLTAGVEQGMATISIEVLGQELRPLTIKINPISVIGAPADVAHSSLILTPSSLTLGGTATAKLVLKDTADKAVTGLTGLKLKVSVPAGAAAWPDEMLVESDTTPGT
;
A
#
# COMPACT_ATOMS: atom_id res chain seq x y z
N MET A 1 32.09 9.25 45.88
CA MET A 1 32.22 10.46 46.72
C MET A 1 33.28 10.15 47.76
N LYS A 2 34.27 11.01 48.02
CA LYS A 2 35.22 10.78 49.12
C LYS A 2 34.58 11.18 50.45
N THR A 3 34.76 10.35 51.46
CA THR A 3 34.13 10.47 52.78
C THR A 3 35.18 10.30 53.88
N HIS A 4 34.91 10.88 55.04
CA HIS A 4 35.68 10.66 56.27
C HIS A 4 34.75 10.31 57.43
N ILE A 5 35.32 9.67 58.45
CA ILE A 5 34.60 9.26 59.65
C ILE A 5 34.32 10.49 60.52
N TYR A 6 33.07 10.62 60.94
CA TYR A 6 32.55 11.64 61.84
C TYR A 6 31.98 10.97 63.10
N VAL A 7 32.43 11.40 64.28
CA VAL A 7 31.90 10.92 65.57
C VAL A 7 30.82 11.89 66.04
N LEU A 8 29.60 11.39 66.24
CA LEU A 8 28.48 12.17 66.77
C LEU A 8 28.82 12.76 68.15
N LYS A 9 28.62 14.06 68.34
CA LYS A 9 28.86 14.74 69.63
C LYS A 9 27.63 14.69 70.53
N THR A 10 27.82 14.97 71.82
CA THR A 10 26.74 15.07 72.81
C THR A 10 25.67 16.09 72.37
N GLY A 11 24.44 15.62 72.14
CA GLY A 11 23.31 16.44 71.69
C GLY A 11 23.09 16.47 70.17
N GLU A 12 23.96 15.86 69.36
CA GLU A 12 23.77 15.73 67.92
C GLU A 12 22.93 14.49 67.56
N THR A 13 22.07 14.64 66.55
CA THR A 13 21.34 13.54 65.90
C THR A 13 21.85 13.36 64.48
N VAL A 14 21.59 12.21 63.87
CA VAL A 14 21.96 11.96 62.48
C VAL A 14 21.32 12.97 61.52
N THR A 15 20.10 13.42 61.82
CA THR A 15 19.41 14.47 61.06
C THR A 15 20.11 15.83 61.19
N SER A 16 20.57 16.21 62.39
CA SER A 16 21.30 17.48 62.56
C SER A 16 22.66 17.45 61.85
N VAL A 17 23.34 16.29 61.84
CA VAL A 17 24.58 16.12 61.09
C VAL A 17 24.31 16.19 59.57
N ALA A 18 23.29 15.50 59.06
CA ALA A 18 22.91 15.55 57.64
C ALA A 18 22.68 16.99 57.15
N ASN A 19 21.88 17.75 57.90
CA ASN A 19 21.59 19.14 57.60
C ASN A 19 22.86 20.02 57.62
N SER A 20 23.79 19.77 58.55
CA SER A 20 25.05 20.54 58.65
C SER A 20 26.02 20.33 57.46
N TYR A 21 25.79 19.28 56.66
CA TYR A 21 26.49 18.96 55.42
C TYR A 21 25.65 19.24 54.15
N GLY A 22 24.44 19.76 54.31
CA GLY A 22 23.53 20.08 53.20
C GLY A 22 22.86 18.85 52.58
N LEU A 23 22.71 17.76 53.34
CA LEU A 23 22.15 16.49 52.89
C LEU A 23 20.82 16.19 53.58
N SER A 24 19.92 15.49 52.90
CA SER A 24 18.80 14.81 53.54
C SER A 24 19.27 13.60 54.36
N LEU A 25 18.46 13.18 55.33
CA LEU A 25 18.74 11.98 56.14
C LEU A 25 18.92 10.73 55.27
N VAL A 26 18.15 10.63 54.17
CA VAL A 26 18.22 9.51 53.21
C VAL A 26 19.55 9.51 52.46
N GLU A 27 20.05 10.68 52.05
CA GLU A 27 21.34 10.79 51.37
C GLU A 27 22.50 10.45 52.30
N LEU A 28 22.46 10.91 53.56
CA LEU A 28 23.47 10.54 54.54
C LEU A 28 23.42 9.04 54.89
N LYS A 29 22.23 8.43 54.96
CA LYS A 29 22.04 6.99 55.12
C LYS A 29 22.62 6.20 53.94
N ARG A 30 22.47 6.71 52.72
CA ARG A 30 23.04 6.08 51.51
C ARG A 30 24.56 6.12 51.49
N ILE A 31 25.18 7.19 52.01
CA ILE A 31 26.64 7.28 52.18
C ILE A 31 27.13 6.20 53.17
N ASN A 32 26.34 5.94 54.21
CA ASN A 32 26.66 5.00 55.28
C ASN A 32 26.18 3.55 55.02
N GLN A 33 25.66 3.25 53.82
CA GLN A 33 25.00 1.97 53.52
C GLN A 33 25.91 0.73 53.65
N PHE A 34 27.23 0.92 53.62
CA PHE A 34 28.21 -0.15 53.75
C PHE A 34 28.84 -0.25 55.15
N ARG A 35 28.45 0.63 56.08
CA ARG A 35 28.92 0.63 57.47
C ARG A 35 27.96 -0.16 58.35
N LYS A 36 28.49 -1.00 59.24
CA LYS A 36 27.68 -1.79 60.17
C LYS A 36 27.58 -1.07 61.51
N PHE A 37 26.35 -0.77 61.92
CA PHE A 37 26.06 -0.06 63.17
C PHE A 37 25.55 -1.01 64.24
N SER A 38 25.82 -0.69 65.51
CA SER A 38 25.33 -1.43 66.67
C SER A 38 23.83 -1.24 66.94
N LYS A 39 23.21 -0.22 66.31
CA LYS A 39 21.79 0.14 66.41
C LYS A 39 21.31 0.80 65.11
N PRO A 40 19.99 0.94 64.88
CA PRO A 40 19.46 1.55 63.65
C PRO A 40 20.07 2.93 63.36
N PHE A 41 20.35 3.20 62.09
CA PHE A 41 21.08 4.41 61.64
C PHE A 41 20.43 5.71 62.13
N GLU A 42 19.10 5.77 62.18
CA GLU A 42 18.34 6.94 62.63
C GLU A 42 18.44 7.18 64.14
N THR A 43 18.90 6.18 64.90
CA THR A 43 18.99 6.19 66.38
C THR A 43 20.42 6.28 66.91
N LEU A 44 21.39 6.53 66.01
CA LEU A 44 22.77 6.78 66.44
C LEU A 44 22.84 8.00 67.34
N SER A 45 23.67 7.91 68.37
CA SER A 45 23.80 8.90 69.43
C SER A 45 25.26 9.30 69.60
N ALA A 46 25.49 10.22 70.53
CA ALA A 46 26.84 10.67 70.87
C ALA A 46 27.82 9.52 71.09
N GLY A 47 28.99 9.60 70.46
CA GLY A 47 30.04 8.57 70.47
C GLY A 47 29.97 7.58 69.30
N ASP A 48 28.86 7.52 68.55
CA ASP A 48 28.77 6.67 67.36
C ASP A 48 29.41 7.33 66.14
N GLU A 49 30.05 6.51 65.32
CA GLU A 49 30.78 6.94 64.11
C GLU A 49 29.96 6.73 62.85
N LEU A 50 29.91 7.73 61.96
CA LEU A 50 29.29 7.67 60.64
C LEU A 50 30.14 8.40 59.59
N ASP A 51 30.03 8.01 58.33
CA ASP A 51 30.76 8.62 57.22
C ASP A 51 30.01 9.85 56.70
N VAL A 52 30.73 10.97 56.57
CA VAL A 52 30.23 12.23 55.97
C VAL A 52 31.12 12.64 54.79
N PRO A 53 30.61 13.44 53.83
CA PRO A 53 31.44 13.90 52.71
C PRO A 53 32.57 14.84 53.15
N ASP A 54 33.70 14.79 52.43
CA ASP A 54 34.86 15.67 52.68
C ASP A 54 34.58 17.16 52.45
N LYS A 55 33.55 17.50 51.69
CA LYS A 55 33.15 18.89 51.40
C LYS A 55 31.66 19.06 51.70
N LYS A 56 31.32 20.06 52.50
CA LYS A 56 29.93 20.49 52.71
C LYS A 56 29.35 20.98 51.38
N GLN A 57 28.21 20.44 50.97
CA GLN A 57 27.54 20.90 49.75
C GLN A 57 26.81 22.22 50.04
N LYS A 58 26.92 23.19 49.12
CA LYS A 58 26.13 24.42 49.19
C LYS A 58 24.67 24.06 48.89
N SER A 59 23.76 24.50 49.76
CA SER A 59 22.30 24.32 49.65
C SER A 59 21.81 24.66 48.24
N SER A 60 21.24 23.68 47.55
CA SER A 60 20.68 23.80 46.20
C SER A 60 19.25 24.34 46.24
N TYR A 61 19.10 25.62 46.60
CA TYR A 61 17.84 26.37 46.43
C TYR A 61 17.95 27.57 45.48
N GLU A 62 19.10 27.80 44.84
CA GLU A 62 19.26 28.85 43.83
C GLU A 62 20.14 28.37 42.67
N SER A 63 19.52 27.84 41.61
CA SER A 63 20.04 27.92 40.23
C SER A 63 18.98 27.38 39.25
N ARG A 64 17.98 28.20 38.95
CA ARG A 64 17.19 28.10 37.71
C ARG A 64 17.26 29.46 37.03
N GLU A 65 18.26 29.66 36.20
CA GLU A 65 18.17 30.52 35.01
C GLU A 65 19.42 30.32 34.16
N GLU A 66 19.21 29.77 32.97
CA GLU A 66 19.80 30.19 31.69
C GLU A 66 19.77 29.02 30.70
N LEU A 67 18.79 29.04 29.79
CA LEU A 67 19.01 28.62 28.41
C LEU A 67 17.97 29.32 27.54
N SER A 68 18.46 30.40 26.95
CA SER A 68 17.78 31.34 26.09
C SER A 68 17.40 30.71 24.74
N LEU A 69 16.25 31.14 24.23
CA LEU A 69 15.84 30.99 22.85
C LEU A 69 16.79 31.80 21.95
N SER A 70 17.52 31.13 21.06
CA SER A 70 17.96 31.77 19.81
C SER A 70 17.78 30.83 18.63
N SER A 71 17.09 31.38 17.63
CA SER A 71 16.68 30.82 16.37
C SER A 71 17.86 30.61 15.42
N THR A 72 18.06 29.39 14.89
CA THR A 72 18.67 29.17 13.57
C THR A 72 18.35 27.77 13.01
N LYS A 73 17.79 27.76 11.79
CA LYS A 73 17.78 26.70 10.75
C LYS A 73 16.90 25.44 10.93
N LYS A 74 15.82 25.45 10.13
CA LYS A 74 15.23 24.31 9.39
C LYS A 74 16.24 23.19 9.14
N ASN A 75 16.05 22.04 9.82
CA ASN A 75 16.31 20.66 9.37
C ASN A 75 16.40 19.65 10.54
N ASN A 76 15.46 19.65 11.48
CA ASN A 76 15.42 18.64 12.55
C ASN A 76 14.01 18.15 12.91
N ILE A 77 13.03 18.22 11.99
CA ILE A 77 11.73 17.59 12.20
C ILE A 77 11.83 16.06 12.06
N ASN A 78 12.85 15.53 11.36
CA ASN A 78 13.01 14.09 11.13
C ASN A 78 13.83 13.33 12.20
N LYS A 79 14.35 14.00 13.25
CA LYS A 79 15.08 13.32 14.36
C LYS A 79 14.25 13.14 15.62
N ALA A 80 13.11 13.82 15.76
CA ALA A 80 12.15 13.58 16.84
C ALA A 80 11.21 12.39 16.54
N TYR A 81 11.11 11.96 15.28
CA TYR A 81 10.35 10.76 14.89
C TYR A 81 11.13 9.44 15.03
N ASN A 82 12.46 9.48 15.19
CA ASN A 82 13.32 8.29 15.24
C ASN A 82 13.94 7.99 16.61
N HIS A 83 13.45 8.59 17.70
CA HIS A 83 13.92 8.30 19.07
C HIS A 83 12.82 7.75 20.00
N PHE A 84 11.65 7.38 19.46
CA PHE A 84 10.63 6.59 20.17
C PHE A 84 10.54 5.16 19.60
N THR A 85 11.67 4.60 19.20
CA THR A 85 11.77 3.17 18.88
C THR A 85 12.44 2.49 20.07
N ILE A 86 11.65 2.11 21.06
CA ILE A 86 12.10 1.12 22.04
C ILE A 86 12.22 -0.20 21.28
N SER A 87 13.42 -0.74 21.20
CA SER A 87 13.67 -2.03 20.56
C SER A 87 12.93 -3.13 21.36
N GLN A 88 12.28 -4.04 20.64
CA GLN A 88 11.44 -5.11 21.20
C GLN A 88 12.08 -5.97 22.33
N PRO A 89 13.41 -6.19 22.42
CA PRO A 89 13.98 -7.03 23.48
C PRO A 89 14.05 -6.38 24.87
N GLU A 90 14.14 -5.05 24.95
CA GLU A 90 14.28 -4.34 26.24
C GLU A 90 12.92 -4.15 26.95
N MET A 91 11.83 -4.14 26.17
CA MET A 91 10.46 -4.15 26.68
C MET A 91 10.08 -5.50 27.27
N SER A 92 10.59 -6.63 26.74
CA SER A 92 10.26 -7.95 27.28
C SER A 92 10.72 -8.12 28.73
N GLU A 93 11.96 -7.77 29.09
CA GLU A 93 12.44 -7.93 30.48
C GLU A 93 11.77 -6.99 31.48
N PHE A 94 11.41 -5.77 31.06
CA PHE A 94 10.64 -4.84 31.88
C PHE A 94 9.17 -5.24 32.00
N GLN A 95 8.59 -5.85 30.96
CA GLN A 95 7.22 -6.38 30.94
C GLN A 95 7.09 -7.66 31.78
N TYR A 96 8.04 -8.59 31.71
CA TYR A 96 7.97 -9.86 32.47
C TYR A 96 8.11 -9.65 33.99
N ARG A 97 8.99 -8.75 34.44
CA ARG A 97 9.18 -8.48 35.88
C ARG A 97 7.99 -7.72 36.49
N ASN A 98 7.43 -6.73 35.78
CA ASN A 98 6.28 -5.98 36.28
C ASN A 98 4.96 -6.76 36.11
N MET A 99 4.88 -7.71 35.17
CA MET A 99 3.75 -8.64 35.07
C MET A 99 3.70 -9.66 36.21
N GLN A 100 4.84 -10.09 36.79
CA GLN A 100 4.82 -10.98 37.96
C GLN A 100 4.25 -10.28 39.20
N GLU A 101 4.61 -9.01 39.44
CA GLU A 101 4.02 -8.22 40.55
C GLU A 101 2.55 -7.87 40.29
N SER A 102 2.17 -7.63 39.04
CA SER A 102 0.78 -7.43 38.62
C SER A 102 -0.08 -8.69 38.73
N ASN A 103 0.45 -9.88 38.39
CA ASN A 103 -0.24 -11.15 38.57
C ASN A 103 -0.49 -11.45 40.06
N ASP A 104 0.46 -11.13 40.93
CA ASP A 104 0.28 -11.23 42.38
C ASP A 104 -0.83 -10.28 42.89
N ALA A 105 -0.95 -9.08 42.32
CA ALA A 105 -2.03 -8.14 42.64
C ALA A 105 -3.37 -8.59 42.06
N VAL A 106 -3.40 -9.09 40.81
CA VAL A 106 -4.59 -9.60 40.13
C VAL A 106 -5.09 -10.88 40.78
N ASP A 107 -4.22 -11.78 41.24
CA ASP A 107 -4.59 -13.00 41.96
C ASP A 107 -5.03 -12.71 43.41
N LYS A 108 -4.48 -11.68 44.06
CA LYS A 108 -5.01 -11.13 45.32
C LYS A 108 -6.40 -10.51 45.14
N ILE A 109 -6.65 -9.78 44.05
CA ILE A 109 -7.96 -9.18 43.77
C ILE A 109 -8.98 -10.25 43.32
N ARG A 110 -8.57 -11.26 42.55
CA ARG A 110 -9.41 -12.42 42.18
C ARG A 110 -9.80 -13.25 43.39
N SER A 111 -8.87 -13.53 44.30
CA SER A 111 -9.16 -14.26 45.54
C SER A 111 -10.07 -13.47 46.49
N LEU A 112 -10.02 -12.13 46.47
CA LEU A 112 -10.96 -11.27 47.18
C LEU A 112 -12.36 -11.27 46.54
N ALA A 113 -12.47 -11.16 45.21
CA ALA A 113 -13.75 -11.20 44.49
C ALA A 113 -14.44 -12.57 44.62
N LEU A 114 -13.68 -13.66 44.63
CA LEU A 114 -14.19 -15.01 44.88
C LEU A 114 -14.47 -15.28 46.37
N GLY A 115 -13.71 -14.64 47.28
CA GLY A 115 -13.91 -14.74 48.73
C GLY A 115 -15.17 -14.04 49.23
N GLN A 116 -15.60 -12.94 48.59
CA GLN A 116 -16.80 -12.19 48.96
C GLN A 116 -18.13 -12.91 48.66
N LEU A 117 -18.14 -13.91 47.77
CA LEU A 117 -19.29 -14.78 47.57
C LEU A 117 -19.54 -15.74 48.76
N SER A 118 -18.62 -15.82 49.73
CA SER A 118 -18.68 -16.78 50.85
C SER A 118 -19.01 -16.19 52.23
N GLY A 119 -19.36 -14.90 52.32
CA GLY A 119 -19.92 -14.31 53.55
C GLY A 119 -18.96 -14.18 54.75
N ARG A 120 -17.65 -14.15 54.56
CA ARG A 120 -16.66 -13.99 55.65
C ARG A 120 -15.89 -12.65 55.61
N THR A 121 -16.34 -11.75 56.50
CA THR A 121 -15.59 -10.71 57.27
C THR A 121 -14.92 -9.50 56.59
N SER A 122 -15.25 -8.33 57.15
CA SER A 122 -14.90 -6.95 56.77
C SER A 122 -13.51 -6.43 57.16
N GLN A 123 -12.73 -7.16 57.98
CA GLN A 123 -11.45 -6.66 58.51
C GLN A 123 -10.31 -6.66 57.48
N GLY A 124 -10.23 -7.68 56.61
CA GLY A 124 -9.20 -7.74 55.56
C GLY A 124 -9.42 -6.71 54.45
N VAL A 125 -10.68 -6.42 54.12
CA VAL A 125 -11.07 -5.41 53.13
C VAL A 125 -10.78 -4.01 53.67
N GLN A 126 -11.08 -3.73 54.94
CA GLN A 126 -10.82 -2.41 55.53
C GLN A 126 -9.31 -2.12 55.69
N ALA A 127 -8.51 -3.12 56.07
CA ALA A 127 -7.05 -2.99 56.15
C ALA A 127 -6.40 -2.80 54.76
N TRP A 128 -6.85 -3.53 53.75
CA TRP A 128 -6.38 -3.35 52.37
C TRP A 128 -6.88 -2.04 51.74
N LEU A 129 -8.11 -1.61 52.05
CA LEU A 129 -8.63 -0.33 51.60
C LEU A 129 -7.82 0.80 52.24
N SER A 130 -7.52 0.73 53.55
CA SER A 130 -6.86 1.81 54.32
C SER A 130 -5.52 2.34 53.77
N GLN A 131 -4.89 1.65 52.82
CA GLN A 131 -3.68 2.10 52.12
C GLN A 131 -3.97 2.95 50.85
N PHE A 132 -5.20 2.97 50.35
CA PHE A 132 -5.65 3.72 49.17
C PHE A 132 -6.44 4.96 49.62
N GLY A 133 -6.41 6.07 48.86
CA GLY A 133 -7.09 7.31 49.26
C GLY A 133 -8.61 7.24 49.10
N ASN A 134 -9.07 6.80 47.94
CA ASN A 134 -10.49 6.65 47.61
C ASN A 134 -10.77 5.32 46.92
N ALA A 135 -11.95 4.76 47.17
CA ALA A 135 -12.43 3.57 46.51
C ALA A 135 -13.84 3.78 45.94
N ARG A 136 -14.11 3.17 44.80
CA ARG A 136 -15.44 3.18 44.16
C ARG A 136 -15.77 1.79 43.65
N VAL A 137 -16.99 1.34 43.93
CA VAL A 137 -17.55 0.11 43.41
C VAL A 137 -18.75 0.47 42.53
N GLN A 138 -18.80 -0.09 41.33
CA GLN A 138 -19.91 0.15 40.40
C GLN A 138 -20.51 -1.17 39.95
N VAL A 139 -21.83 -1.22 39.85
CA VAL A 139 -22.58 -2.34 39.27
C VAL A 139 -23.59 -1.77 38.28
N GLY A 140 -23.46 -2.17 37.02
CA GLY A 140 -24.38 -1.84 35.95
C GLY A 140 -25.36 -2.98 35.68
N PHE A 141 -26.61 -2.61 35.45
CA PHE A 141 -27.72 -3.51 35.13
C PHE A 141 -28.31 -3.13 33.78
N ASN A 142 -28.59 -4.12 32.96
CA ASN A 142 -29.32 -3.92 31.72
C ASN A 142 -30.84 -3.79 31.97
N LYS A 143 -31.60 -3.58 30.89
CA LYS A 143 -33.08 -3.47 30.93
C LYS A 143 -33.80 -4.66 31.59
N ASP A 144 -33.17 -5.84 31.63
CA ASP A 144 -33.72 -7.07 32.20
C ASP A 144 -33.28 -7.26 33.66
N PHE A 145 -32.65 -6.24 34.27
CA PHE A 145 -32.08 -6.25 35.62
C PHE A 145 -31.00 -7.31 35.86
N SER A 146 -30.40 -7.82 34.79
CA SER A 146 -29.20 -8.67 34.90
C SER A 146 -27.95 -7.81 34.98
N ILE A 147 -26.95 -8.28 35.74
CA ILE A 147 -25.66 -7.58 35.88
C ILE A 147 -24.97 -7.60 34.52
N GLU A 148 -24.76 -6.41 33.98
CA GLU A 148 -24.08 -6.18 32.70
C GLU A 148 -22.60 -5.91 32.89
N ASN A 149 -22.27 -5.09 33.89
CA ASN A 149 -20.91 -4.73 34.22
C ASN A 149 -20.71 -4.57 35.73
N SER A 150 -19.45 -4.69 36.16
CA SER A 150 -19.05 -4.47 37.54
C SER A 150 -17.61 -3.94 37.57
N SER A 151 -17.33 -2.91 38.36
CA SER A 151 -15.99 -2.37 38.51
C SER A 151 -15.61 -2.07 39.95
N ILE A 152 -14.31 -2.09 40.22
CA ILE A 152 -13.70 -1.61 41.45
C ILE A 152 -12.56 -0.67 41.05
N ASP A 153 -12.73 0.61 41.36
CA ASP A 153 -11.72 1.65 41.14
C ASP A 153 -11.06 2.04 42.46
N LEU A 154 -9.74 2.28 42.43
CA LEU A 154 -8.93 2.76 43.54
C LEU A 154 -8.10 3.96 43.10
N LEU A 155 -8.05 5.00 43.93
CA LEU A 155 -7.23 6.19 43.69
C LEU A 155 -6.35 6.44 44.91
N HIS A 156 -5.05 6.60 44.69
CA HIS A 156 -4.06 6.87 45.74
C HIS A 156 -3.28 8.16 45.45
N PRO A 157 -3.39 9.18 46.32
CA PRO A 157 -2.60 10.40 46.20
C PRO A 157 -1.18 10.20 46.75
N TRP A 158 -0.17 10.26 45.87
CA TRP A 158 1.25 10.20 46.26
C TRP A 158 1.77 11.54 46.76
N MET A 159 1.28 12.63 46.16
CA MET A 159 1.54 13.98 46.60
C MET A 159 0.21 14.70 46.70
N ASP A 160 -0.05 15.32 47.84
CA ASP A 160 -1.27 16.08 48.06
C ASP A 160 -0.94 17.44 48.71
N LYS A 161 -0.75 18.44 47.87
CA LYS A 161 -0.48 19.84 48.26
C LYS A 161 -1.68 20.70 47.89
N PRO A 162 -1.97 21.82 48.58
CA PRO A 162 -3.17 22.62 48.29
C PRO A 162 -3.43 22.91 46.80
N LYS A 163 -2.39 23.20 46.02
CA LYS A 163 -2.50 23.48 44.58
C LYS A 163 -2.21 22.30 43.65
N ASP A 164 -1.68 21.18 44.14
CA ASP A 164 -1.22 20.08 43.29
C ASP A 164 -1.50 18.72 43.91
N ILE A 165 -2.07 17.81 43.14
CA ILE A 165 -2.19 16.39 43.48
C ILE A 165 -1.51 15.56 42.39
N LEU A 166 -0.64 14.64 42.81
CA LEU A 166 -0.13 13.56 41.97
C LEU A 166 -0.73 12.27 42.51
N PHE A 167 -1.40 11.50 41.66
CA PHE A 167 -2.09 10.29 42.06
C PHE A 167 -1.85 9.15 41.09
N THR A 168 -2.04 7.93 41.59
CA THR A 168 -2.24 6.75 40.75
C THR A 168 -3.67 6.27 40.87
N GLN A 169 -4.22 5.75 39.78
CA GLN A 169 -5.53 5.14 39.73
C GLN A 169 -5.41 3.72 39.19
N SER A 170 -6.14 2.80 39.81
CA SER A 170 -6.23 1.40 39.40
C SER A 170 -7.69 1.03 39.26
N ASP A 171 -8.03 0.27 38.22
CA ASP A 171 -9.38 -0.22 38.00
C ASP A 171 -9.31 -1.71 37.63
N LEU A 172 -10.25 -2.49 38.17
CA LEU A 172 -10.53 -3.83 37.72
C LEU A 172 -12.01 -3.92 37.46
N HIS A 173 -12.37 -4.23 36.21
CA HIS A 173 -13.76 -4.32 35.81
C HIS A 173 -14.04 -5.54 34.94
N ARG A 174 -15.30 -5.96 34.98
CA ARG A 174 -15.87 -6.97 34.09
C ARG A 174 -16.98 -6.33 33.27
N SER A 175 -16.86 -6.45 31.95
CA SER A 175 -17.81 -5.92 30.96
C SER A 175 -17.74 -6.82 29.72
N ASP A 176 -18.87 -7.09 29.03
CA ASP A 176 -18.93 -7.98 27.85
C ASP A 176 -18.21 -9.33 28.04
N ASN A 177 -18.39 -9.95 29.22
CA ASN A 177 -17.70 -11.19 29.64
C ASN A 177 -16.15 -11.13 29.62
N ARG A 178 -15.57 -9.93 29.62
CA ARG A 178 -14.13 -9.70 29.67
C ARG A 178 -13.74 -9.10 31.01
N LEU A 179 -12.73 -9.69 31.64
CA LEU A 179 -12.03 -9.11 32.78
C LEU A 179 -10.90 -8.20 32.26
N GLN A 180 -10.96 -6.93 32.63
CA GLN A 180 -10.04 -5.89 32.20
C GLN A 180 -9.46 -5.17 33.42
N ALA A 181 -8.20 -4.77 33.31
CA ALA A 181 -7.48 -4.04 34.34
C ALA A 181 -6.88 -2.76 33.75
N ASN A 182 -6.90 -1.67 34.51
CA ASN A 182 -6.36 -0.40 34.09
C ASN A 182 -5.46 0.15 35.20
N LEU A 183 -4.31 0.72 34.82
CA LEU A 183 -3.39 1.37 35.72
C LEU A 183 -2.98 2.72 35.14
N GLY A 184 -3.17 3.79 35.90
CA GLY A 184 -2.85 5.13 35.45
C GLY A 184 -2.19 6.00 36.50
N ILE A 185 -1.59 7.08 36.01
CA ILE A 185 -1.01 8.16 36.79
C ILE A 185 -1.63 9.47 36.31
N GLY A 186 -1.91 10.38 37.25
CA GLY A 186 -2.47 11.68 36.93
C GLY A 186 -1.91 12.77 37.82
N TRP A 187 -1.88 13.98 37.26
CA TRP A 187 -1.54 15.20 37.97
C TRP A 187 -2.65 16.22 37.77
N ARG A 188 -3.10 16.88 38.84
CA ARG A 188 -4.08 17.96 38.80
C ARG A 188 -3.55 19.18 39.51
N HIS A 189 -3.72 20.33 38.88
CA HIS A 189 -3.32 21.65 39.36
C HIS A 189 -4.55 22.52 39.63
N TYR A 190 -4.64 23.05 40.84
CA TYR A 190 -5.76 23.86 41.32
C TYR A 190 -5.36 25.33 41.35
N LEU A 191 -6.12 26.14 40.63
CA LEU A 191 -6.04 27.58 40.65
C LEU A 191 -7.24 28.07 41.45
N LEU A 192 -7.00 28.20 42.76
CA LEU A 192 -7.94 28.71 43.74
C LEU A 192 -7.69 30.22 43.93
N GLY A 193 -8.76 31.01 43.99
CA GLY A 193 -8.66 32.43 44.34
C GLY A 193 -8.02 32.62 45.73
N ASP A 194 -7.32 33.73 45.92
CA ASP A 194 -6.61 34.01 47.18
C ASP A 194 -7.59 34.12 48.36
N ILE A 195 -7.41 33.26 49.36
CA ILE A 195 -8.23 33.20 50.58
C ILE A 195 -7.74 34.21 51.64
N THR A 196 -6.64 34.92 51.39
CA THR A 196 -6.00 35.80 52.40
C THR A 196 -6.41 37.27 52.36
N THR A 197 -7.11 37.72 51.30
CA THR A 197 -7.59 39.10 51.20
C THR A 197 -9.11 39.15 51.38
N ASN A 198 -9.58 39.88 52.40
CA ASN A 198 -11.00 40.16 52.67
C ASN A 198 -11.63 41.09 51.60
N GLU A 199 -11.29 40.92 50.31
CA GLU A 199 -11.96 41.56 49.19
C GLU A 199 -12.99 40.61 48.59
N TRP A 200 -14.19 40.62 49.16
CA TRP A 200 -15.36 39.82 48.80
C TRP A 200 -15.92 40.03 47.37
N VAL A 201 -15.15 40.56 46.41
CA VAL A 201 -15.70 41.02 45.11
C VAL A 201 -14.92 40.59 43.85
N LYS A 202 -13.78 39.87 43.88
CA LYS A 202 -12.95 39.75 42.63
C LYS A 202 -12.44 38.39 42.11
N HIS A 203 -12.75 37.23 42.68
CA HIS A 203 -12.28 35.95 42.09
C HIS A 203 -13.37 34.86 41.92
N PRO A 204 -14.19 34.92 40.84
CA PRO A 204 -15.20 33.89 40.53
C PRO A 204 -14.63 32.60 39.90
N ASN A 205 -13.30 32.44 39.84
CA ASN A 205 -12.64 31.49 38.95
C ASN A 205 -11.78 30.47 39.69
N ASN A 206 -12.41 29.64 40.53
CA ASN A 206 -11.80 28.37 40.93
C ASN A 206 -11.90 27.39 39.76
N TYR A 207 -10.75 26.87 39.31
CA TYR A 207 -10.70 25.81 38.31
C TYR A 207 -9.50 24.90 38.52
N MET A 208 -9.62 23.68 38.01
CA MET A 208 -8.58 22.67 38.05
C MET A 208 -8.25 22.26 36.61
N PHE A 209 -6.96 22.12 36.31
CA PHE A 209 -6.49 21.46 35.10
C PHE A 209 -5.77 20.18 35.46
N GLY A 210 -6.09 19.09 34.76
CA GLY A 210 -5.48 17.79 34.99
C GLY A 210 -4.98 17.16 33.71
N ILE A 211 -3.95 16.32 33.85
CA ILE A 211 -3.50 15.40 32.81
C ILE A 211 -3.34 14.02 33.41
N ASN A 212 -3.63 13.00 32.62
CA ASN A 212 -3.51 11.62 33.06
C ASN A 212 -3.07 10.70 31.92
N SER A 213 -2.50 9.56 32.28
CA SER A 213 -2.02 8.52 31.36
C SER A 213 -2.35 7.16 31.95
N PHE A 214 -2.90 6.27 31.13
CA PHE A 214 -3.39 4.95 31.53
C PHE A 214 -2.87 3.85 30.62
N LEU A 215 -2.49 2.73 31.21
CA LEU A 215 -2.32 1.45 30.53
C LEU A 215 -3.55 0.59 30.82
N ASP A 216 -4.24 0.19 29.77
CA ASP A 216 -5.39 -0.71 29.85
C ASP A 216 -5.00 -2.08 29.31
N TYR A 217 -5.40 -3.13 30.01
CA TYR A 217 -5.14 -4.51 29.62
C TYR A 217 -6.38 -5.40 29.79
N ASP A 218 -6.81 -6.00 28.68
CA ASP A 218 -7.82 -7.04 28.67
C ASP A 218 -7.18 -8.39 28.95
N THR A 219 -7.36 -8.89 30.17
CA THR A 219 -6.80 -10.18 30.59
C THR A 219 -7.49 -11.37 29.94
N SER A 220 -8.71 -11.19 29.43
CA SER A 220 -9.50 -12.27 28.82
C SER A 220 -9.14 -12.50 27.36
N ARG A 221 -8.74 -11.45 26.63
CA ARG A 221 -8.37 -11.54 25.20
C ARG A 221 -6.96 -11.02 24.87
N GLY A 222 -6.19 -10.64 25.89
CA GLY A 222 -4.80 -10.23 25.79
C GLY A 222 -4.57 -8.90 25.05
N ASN A 223 -5.56 -8.02 24.95
CA ASN A 223 -5.49 -6.72 24.26
C ASN A 223 -4.94 -5.61 25.16
N ALA A 224 -4.02 -4.78 24.66
CA ALA A 224 -3.44 -3.68 25.42
C ALA A 224 -3.61 -2.33 24.70
N ARG A 225 -3.96 -1.30 25.47
CA ARG A 225 -4.25 0.06 24.98
C ARG A 225 -3.59 1.09 25.91
N TRP A 226 -3.09 2.16 25.31
CA TRP A 226 -2.60 3.33 26.03
C TRP A 226 -3.63 4.45 25.92
N GLY A 227 -3.98 5.05 27.04
CA GLY A 227 -4.89 6.18 27.14
C GLY A 227 -4.17 7.43 27.64
N VAL A 228 -4.51 8.60 27.11
CA VAL A 228 -4.06 9.90 27.62
C VAL A 228 -5.26 10.81 27.74
N GLY A 229 -5.40 11.47 28.88
CA GLY A 229 -6.55 12.33 29.19
C GLY A 229 -6.16 13.72 29.67
N GLY A 230 -7.02 14.69 29.38
CA GLY A 230 -6.99 16.04 29.92
C GLY A 230 -8.29 16.33 30.67
N GLU A 231 -8.18 17.06 31.78
CA GLU A 231 -9.29 17.39 32.68
C GLU A 231 -9.39 18.91 32.85
N TYR A 232 -10.61 19.45 32.84
CA TYR A 232 -10.90 20.82 33.26
C TYR A 232 -12.14 20.84 34.14
N TRP A 233 -11.97 21.14 35.43
CA TRP A 233 -13.07 21.11 36.40
C TRP A 233 -13.30 22.47 37.04
N ARG A 234 -14.55 22.70 37.43
CA ARG A 234 -15.03 23.82 38.26
C ARG A 234 -16.02 23.28 39.29
N ASP A 235 -16.48 24.14 40.19
CA ASP A 235 -17.60 23.77 41.06
C ASP A 235 -18.79 23.30 40.21
N PHE A 236 -19.33 22.13 40.52
CA PHE A 236 -20.47 21.49 39.85
C PHE A 236 -20.28 21.15 38.36
N LEU A 237 -19.08 21.24 37.79
CA LEU A 237 -18.82 20.95 36.38
C LEU A 237 -17.47 20.26 36.18
N LYS A 238 -17.46 19.15 35.44
CA LYS A 238 -16.25 18.45 35.01
C LYS A 238 -16.28 18.23 33.51
N LEU A 239 -15.19 18.62 32.85
CA LEU A 239 -14.94 18.33 31.45
C LEU A 239 -13.72 17.42 31.35
N SER A 240 -13.80 16.41 30.50
CA SER A 240 -12.69 15.50 30.22
C SER A 240 -12.59 15.24 28.71
N VAL A 241 -11.36 15.13 28.23
CA VAL A 241 -11.06 14.66 26.86
C VAL A 241 -10.04 13.54 26.96
N ASN A 242 -10.30 12.44 26.27
CA ASN A 242 -9.43 11.26 26.34
C ASN A 242 -9.11 10.77 24.93
N ALA A 243 -7.87 10.36 24.70
CA ALA A 243 -7.42 9.71 23.48
C ALA A 243 -6.96 8.28 23.80
N TYR A 244 -7.28 7.35 22.90
CA TYR A 244 -7.04 5.93 23.05
C TYR A 244 -6.24 5.39 21.87
N LEU A 245 -5.09 4.78 22.19
CA LEU A 245 -4.12 4.31 21.22
C LEU A 245 -3.84 2.83 21.45
N ARG A 246 -4.00 2.01 20.42
CA ARG A 246 -3.68 0.59 20.47
C ARG A 246 -2.19 0.36 20.75
N MET A 247 -1.89 -0.65 21.56
CA MET A 247 -0.53 -1.13 21.78
C MET A 247 -0.33 -2.54 21.20
N THR A 248 -1.38 -3.37 21.18
CA THR A 248 -1.34 -4.70 20.54
C THR A 248 -1.83 -4.66 19.10
N GLY A 249 -1.22 -5.49 18.24
CA GLY A 249 -1.65 -5.72 16.86
C GLY A 249 -2.80 -6.71 16.73
N TRP A 250 -3.11 -7.06 15.48
CA TRP A 250 -4.10 -8.08 15.14
C TRP A 250 -3.73 -9.44 15.74
N LYS A 251 -4.70 -10.07 16.38
CA LYS A 251 -4.61 -11.45 16.87
C LYS A 251 -5.92 -12.16 16.64
N ASP A 252 -5.94 -13.48 16.81
CA ASP A 252 -7.16 -14.26 16.64
C ASP A 252 -8.26 -13.86 17.63
N SER A 253 -9.47 -13.61 17.12
CA SER A 253 -10.61 -13.27 17.97
C SER A 253 -11.16 -14.53 18.63
N ILE A 254 -11.44 -14.41 19.93
CA ILE A 254 -12.14 -15.45 20.71
C ILE A 254 -13.66 -15.30 20.54
N ALA A 255 -14.14 -14.08 20.27
CA ALA A 255 -15.58 -13.80 20.17
C ALA A 255 -16.17 -14.04 18.78
N LEU A 256 -15.35 -14.01 17.73
CA LEU A 256 -15.78 -14.17 16.35
C LEU A 256 -14.92 -15.21 15.63
N GLU A 257 -15.56 -16.28 15.14
CA GLU A 257 -14.90 -17.29 14.33
C GLU A 257 -14.39 -16.68 13.01
N ASP A 258 -13.18 -17.02 12.59
CA ASP A 258 -12.51 -16.50 11.39
C ASP A 258 -12.24 -15.00 11.37
N TYR A 259 -12.21 -14.37 12.54
CA TYR A 259 -11.82 -12.97 12.68
C TYR A 259 -10.51 -12.83 13.45
N GLN A 260 -9.85 -11.71 13.19
CA GLN A 260 -8.84 -11.15 14.05
C GLN A 260 -9.41 -9.94 14.78
N GLU A 261 -8.91 -9.64 15.98
CA GLU A 261 -9.27 -8.48 16.77
C GLU A 261 -8.02 -7.71 17.25
N ARG A 262 -8.20 -6.42 17.53
CA ARG A 262 -7.24 -5.57 18.25
C ARG A 262 -7.96 -4.34 18.83
N PRO A 263 -7.34 -3.56 19.74
CA PRO A 263 -7.92 -2.30 20.18
C PRO A 263 -8.13 -1.33 19.03
N ALA A 264 -9.30 -0.72 18.96
CA ALA A 264 -9.58 0.39 18.06
C ALA A 264 -8.97 1.67 18.62
N ASN A 265 -8.35 2.47 17.75
CA ASN A 265 -7.97 3.83 18.14
C ASN A 265 -9.22 4.71 18.19
N GLY A 266 -9.24 5.67 19.11
CA GLY A 266 -10.37 6.58 19.24
C GLY A 266 -10.11 7.69 20.23
N TRP A 267 -11.15 8.48 20.48
CA TRP A 267 -11.15 9.53 21.48
C TRP A 267 -12.56 9.76 21.99
N ASP A 268 -12.67 10.37 23.16
CA ASP A 268 -13.94 10.83 23.69
C ASP A 268 -13.85 12.22 24.33
N PHE A 269 -15.02 12.85 24.43
CA PHE A 269 -15.26 14.06 25.20
C PHE A 269 -16.40 13.79 26.18
N ARG A 270 -16.24 14.21 27.43
CA ARG A 270 -17.17 13.93 28.52
C ARG A 270 -17.47 15.20 29.31
N VAL A 271 -18.73 15.35 29.65
CA VAL A 271 -19.27 16.44 30.48
C VAL A 271 -20.08 15.83 31.60
N GLU A 272 -19.69 16.11 32.83
CA GLU A 272 -20.47 15.81 34.01
C GLU A 272 -20.84 17.13 34.71
N SER A 273 -22.13 17.36 34.95
CA SER A 273 -22.59 18.59 35.62
C SER A 273 -23.63 18.30 36.68
N TYR A 274 -23.67 19.13 37.72
CA TYR A 274 -24.56 18.98 38.87
C TYR A 274 -25.36 20.27 39.06
N LEU A 275 -26.63 20.15 39.48
CA LEU A 275 -27.46 21.34 39.69
C LEU A 275 -27.02 22.05 40.99
N PRO A 276 -26.59 23.33 40.96
CA PRO A 276 -26.11 24.01 42.17
C PRO A 276 -27.16 24.15 43.29
N LEU A 277 -28.45 24.23 42.90
CA LEU A 277 -29.59 24.27 43.82
C LEU A 277 -30.02 22.89 44.32
N TYR A 278 -29.68 21.82 43.59
CA TYR A 278 -30.01 20.44 43.91
C TYR A 278 -28.80 19.54 43.61
N PRO A 279 -27.72 19.63 44.42
CA PRO A 279 -26.42 19.01 44.12
C PRO A 279 -26.46 17.47 44.10
N GLN A 280 -27.55 16.88 44.60
CA GLN A 280 -27.85 15.46 44.50
C GLN A 280 -28.12 15.04 43.05
N VAL A 281 -28.58 15.94 42.18
CA VAL A 281 -28.95 15.63 40.79
C VAL A 281 -27.84 16.07 39.83
N GLY A 282 -27.36 15.12 39.03
CA GLY A 282 -26.35 15.36 38.01
C GLY A 282 -26.76 14.84 36.64
N THR A 283 -26.09 15.36 35.61
CA THR A 283 -26.21 14.94 34.22
C THR A 283 -24.85 14.55 33.66
N LYS A 284 -24.85 13.58 32.76
CA LYS A 284 -23.67 13.10 32.05
C LYS A 284 -23.94 13.15 30.55
N LEU A 285 -22.99 13.70 29.80
CA LEU A 285 -22.99 13.65 28.34
C LEU A 285 -21.61 13.20 27.87
N SER A 286 -21.56 12.19 27.00
CA SER A 286 -20.32 11.81 26.32
C SER A 286 -20.51 11.69 24.82
N TYR A 287 -19.46 12.05 24.08
CA TYR A 287 -19.30 11.79 22.65
C TYR A 287 -18.05 10.97 22.45
N GLU A 288 -18.16 9.82 21.79
CA GLU A 288 -17.08 8.88 21.54
C GLU A 288 -16.91 8.68 20.03
N GLN A 289 -15.68 8.65 19.52
CA GLN A 289 -15.36 8.36 18.12
C GLN A 289 -14.23 7.33 18.05
N TYR A 290 -14.43 6.27 17.27
CA TYR A 290 -13.43 5.25 17.01
C TYR A 290 -13.15 5.07 15.51
N TYR A 291 -12.01 4.49 15.16
CA TYR A 291 -11.55 4.35 13.79
C TYR A 291 -11.20 2.89 13.45
N GLY A 292 -11.67 2.43 12.29
CA GLY A 292 -11.51 1.07 11.78
C GLY A 292 -12.64 0.67 10.82
N ASP A 293 -12.46 -0.41 10.06
CA ASP A 293 -13.47 -0.89 9.09
C ASP A 293 -14.61 -1.67 9.78
N GLU A 294 -14.30 -2.49 10.80
CA GLU A 294 -15.31 -3.21 11.59
C GLU A 294 -15.05 -2.99 13.10
N VAL A 295 -15.46 -1.85 13.64
CA VAL A 295 -15.30 -1.51 15.06
C VAL A 295 -16.56 -1.87 15.85
N GLY A 296 -16.40 -2.63 16.94
CA GLY A 296 -17.50 -3.09 17.80
C GLY A 296 -17.65 -2.24 19.07
N VAL A 297 -18.33 -1.09 18.98
CA VAL A 297 -18.58 -0.22 20.14
C VAL A 297 -19.63 -0.81 21.10
N MET A 298 -20.61 -1.56 20.58
CA MET A 298 -21.62 -2.31 21.36
C MET A 298 -21.23 -3.78 21.55
N GLY A 299 -19.96 -4.12 21.30
CA GLY A 299 -19.46 -5.49 21.37
C GLY A 299 -19.23 -6.11 20.00
N ALA A 300 -18.83 -7.39 20.01
CA ALA A 300 -18.28 -8.06 18.84
C ALA A 300 -19.29 -8.25 17.70
N GLN A 301 -20.59 -8.40 17.97
CA GLN A 301 -21.59 -8.71 16.93
C GLN A 301 -22.09 -7.48 16.17
N GLU A 302 -22.04 -6.29 16.80
CA GLU A 302 -22.49 -5.04 16.20
C GLU A 302 -21.29 -4.17 15.82
N ARG A 303 -20.78 -4.39 14.61
CA ARG A 303 -19.58 -3.73 14.10
C ARG A 303 -19.92 -2.73 13.01
N GLN A 304 -19.23 -1.59 13.02
CA GLN A 304 -19.45 -0.51 12.07
C GLN A 304 -18.13 0.12 11.62
N LYS A 305 -18.16 0.80 10.48
CA LYS A 305 -17.02 1.56 9.98
C LYS A 305 -16.95 2.93 10.64
N ASN A 306 -15.82 3.22 11.29
CA ASN A 306 -15.56 4.49 12.00
C ASN A 306 -16.74 5.00 12.86
N PRO A 307 -17.27 4.18 13.80
CA PRO A 307 -18.47 4.52 14.55
C PRO A 307 -18.23 5.67 15.53
N HIS A 308 -19.30 6.38 15.81
CA HIS A 308 -19.40 7.31 16.91
C HIS A 308 -20.60 6.98 17.80
N ALA A 309 -20.51 7.32 19.08
CA ALA A 309 -21.55 7.09 20.06
C ALA A 309 -21.80 8.36 20.87
N ILE A 310 -23.07 8.59 21.22
CA ILE A 310 -23.49 9.66 22.11
C ILE A 310 -24.15 9.00 23.32
N THR A 311 -23.69 9.33 24.52
CA THR A 311 -24.32 8.86 25.76
C THR A 311 -24.92 10.03 26.51
N PHE A 312 -26.20 9.92 26.85
CA PHE A 312 -26.87 10.83 27.78
C PHE A 312 -27.18 10.08 29.06
N GLY A 313 -26.91 10.67 30.21
CA GLY A 313 -27.22 10.08 31.51
C GLY A 313 -27.67 11.09 32.55
N VAL A 314 -28.43 10.60 33.51
CA VAL A 314 -28.85 11.31 34.72
C VAL A 314 -28.42 10.52 35.94
N ASN A 315 -28.03 11.19 37.01
CA ASN A 315 -27.68 10.55 38.26
C ASN A 315 -28.28 11.27 39.47
N TYR A 316 -28.52 10.50 40.52
CA TYR A 316 -29.04 10.95 41.80
C TYR A 316 -28.16 10.41 42.92
N THR A 317 -27.64 11.31 43.74
CA THR A 317 -26.72 11.03 44.86
C THR A 317 -27.38 11.51 46.15
N PRO A 318 -28.18 10.68 46.83
CA PRO A 318 -28.85 11.08 48.07
C PRO A 318 -27.86 11.42 49.19
N VAL A 319 -26.74 10.70 49.25
CA VAL A 319 -25.63 10.86 50.19
C VAL A 319 -24.31 10.63 49.44
N PRO A 320 -23.15 11.20 49.87
CA PRO A 320 -21.87 11.04 49.17
C PRO A 320 -21.50 9.59 48.81
N MET A 321 -21.83 8.65 49.69
CA MET A 321 -21.53 7.24 49.52
C MET A 321 -22.30 6.53 48.41
N ILE A 322 -23.49 7.02 48.01
CA ILE A 322 -24.40 6.28 47.12
C ILE A 322 -24.79 7.15 45.93
N THR A 323 -24.61 6.64 44.73
CA THR A 323 -25.13 7.25 43.49
C THR A 323 -25.90 6.21 42.69
N VAL A 324 -27.09 6.59 42.23
CA VAL A 324 -27.90 5.82 41.27
C VAL A 324 -27.91 6.59 39.96
N GLY A 325 -27.62 5.94 38.84
CA GLY A 325 -27.59 6.56 37.52
C GLY A 325 -28.39 5.77 36.49
N ALA A 326 -28.99 6.47 35.54
CA ALA A 326 -29.56 5.88 34.34
C ALA A 326 -28.90 6.54 33.12
N SER A 327 -28.50 5.74 32.13
CA SER A 327 -27.90 6.28 30.91
C SER A 327 -28.41 5.57 29.66
N ARG A 328 -28.37 6.30 28.55
CA ARG A 328 -28.71 5.81 27.22
C ARG A 328 -27.58 6.14 26.26
N LYS A 329 -26.96 5.10 25.68
CA LYS A 329 -25.96 5.21 24.63
C LYS A 329 -26.61 4.97 23.27
N ILE A 330 -26.36 5.86 22.32
CA ILE A 330 -26.92 5.84 20.97
C ILE A 330 -25.78 5.80 19.97
N ILE A 331 -25.83 4.85 19.04
CA ILE A 331 -24.93 4.75 17.89
C ILE A 331 -25.76 4.91 16.63
N PRO A 332 -25.53 5.95 15.82
CA PRO A 332 -26.26 6.13 14.57
C PRO A 332 -26.08 4.91 13.64
N GLY A 333 -27.19 4.36 13.17
CA GLY A 333 -27.19 3.14 12.35
C GLY A 333 -26.93 1.84 13.11
N GLY A 334 -26.85 1.87 14.45
CA GLY A 334 -26.72 0.70 15.32
C GLY A 334 -27.79 0.63 16.40
N ALA A 335 -27.62 -0.30 17.36
CA ALA A 335 -28.50 -0.39 18.51
C ALA A 335 -28.30 0.79 19.48
N SER A 336 -29.31 1.00 20.33
CA SER A 336 -29.18 1.85 21.52
C SER A 336 -29.15 0.97 22.75
N ASP A 337 -28.29 1.32 23.69
CA ASP A 337 -28.15 0.63 24.96
C ASP A 337 -28.66 1.50 26.10
N ASN A 338 -29.39 0.90 27.04
CA ASN A 338 -29.91 1.57 28.24
C ASN A 338 -29.39 0.83 29.46
N SER A 339 -28.70 1.56 30.34
CA SER A 339 -28.10 1.00 31.54
C SER A 339 -28.58 1.72 32.80
N LEU A 340 -28.79 0.95 33.86
CA LEU A 340 -28.98 1.43 35.22
C LEU A 340 -27.71 1.12 36.01
N ASN A 341 -27.16 2.10 36.72
CA ASN A 341 -25.89 1.96 37.43
C ASN A 341 -26.07 2.29 38.92
N LEU A 342 -25.57 1.41 39.78
CA LEU A 342 -25.43 1.65 41.21
C LEU A 342 -23.95 1.84 41.53
N THR A 343 -23.61 2.94 42.18
CA THR A 343 -22.25 3.28 42.56
C THR A 343 -22.17 3.47 44.07
N LEU A 344 -21.18 2.83 44.68
CA LEU A 344 -20.79 3.01 46.07
C LEU A 344 -19.42 3.71 46.11
N ASN A 345 -19.36 4.91 46.65
CA ASN A 345 -18.13 5.67 46.84
C ASN A 345 -17.71 5.62 48.31
N TYR A 346 -16.42 5.40 48.56
CA TYR A 346 -15.87 5.41 49.90
C TYR A 346 -14.65 6.33 49.95
N HIS A 347 -14.77 7.41 50.73
CA HIS A 347 -13.71 8.39 50.96
C HIS A 347 -12.96 8.05 52.24
N MET A 348 -11.67 7.73 52.14
CA MET A 348 -10.90 7.39 53.35
C MET A 348 -10.54 8.64 54.15
N GLY A 349 -10.54 8.48 55.47
CA GLY A 349 -10.27 9.59 56.38
C GLY A 349 -11.49 10.47 56.69
N GLU A 350 -12.57 10.36 55.91
CA GLU A 350 -13.83 11.03 56.23
C GLU A 350 -14.70 10.17 57.16
N PRO A 351 -15.29 10.75 58.23
CA PRO A 351 -16.23 10.04 59.08
C PRO A 351 -17.40 9.46 58.28
N LEU A 352 -17.80 8.23 58.60
CA LEU A 352 -18.95 7.59 57.96
C LEU A 352 -20.23 8.45 58.06
N SER A 353 -20.39 9.19 59.15
CA SER A 353 -21.51 10.12 59.33
C SER A 353 -21.56 11.23 58.29
N ALA A 354 -20.40 11.74 57.83
CA ALA A 354 -20.33 12.74 56.77
C ALA A 354 -20.63 12.12 55.39
N GLN A 355 -20.17 10.89 55.17
CA GLN A 355 -20.40 10.17 53.91
C GLN A 355 -21.85 9.68 53.74
N LEU A 356 -22.60 9.58 54.84
CA LEU A 356 -24.03 9.24 54.89
C LEU A 356 -24.93 10.47 55.14
N ASP A 357 -24.36 11.67 55.15
CA ASP A 357 -25.10 12.92 55.33
C ASP A 357 -25.46 13.52 53.96
N SER A 358 -26.75 13.85 53.78
CA SER A 358 -27.24 14.42 52.53
C SER A 358 -26.73 15.84 52.28
N ASP A 359 -26.49 16.61 53.35
CA ASP A 359 -25.99 17.99 53.25
C ASP A 359 -24.54 18.01 52.75
N SER A 360 -23.78 16.94 53.03
CA SER A 360 -22.40 16.75 52.59
C SER A 360 -22.27 16.50 51.08
N VAL A 361 -23.36 16.21 50.35
CA VAL A 361 -23.35 16.05 48.89
C VAL A 361 -22.86 17.32 48.19
N ARG A 362 -23.22 18.50 48.69
CA ARG A 362 -22.77 19.76 48.09
C ARG A 362 -21.25 19.91 48.12
N THR A 363 -20.62 19.46 49.21
CA THR A 363 -19.17 19.56 49.40
C THR A 363 -18.43 18.74 48.36
N ILE A 364 -18.84 17.49 48.10
CA ILE A 364 -18.20 16.62 47.10
C ILE A 364 -18.38 17.10 45.66
N ARG A 365 -19.32 18.02 45.38
CA ARG A 365 -19.50 18.65 44.05
C ARG A 365 -18.68 19.92 43.86
N SER A 366 -18.11 20.45 44.93
CA SER A 366 -17.15 21.55 44.85
C SER A 366 -15.81 21.07 44.29
N LEU A 367 -15.00 21.99 43.76
CA LEU A 367 -13.69 21.69 43.23
C LEU A 367 -12.74 21.11 44.28
N VAL A 368 -12.86 21.56 45.54
CA VAL A 368 -12.04 21.09 46.65
C VAL A 368 -12.50 19.71 47.12
N GLY A 369 -13.81 19.49 47.26
CA GLY A 369 -14.34 18.20 47.70
C GLY A 369 -14.24 17.09 46.64
N GLY A 370 -14.35 17.44 45.36
CA GLY A 370 -14.17 16.50 44.25
C GLY A 370 -12.71 16.18 43.91
N ARG A 371 -11.75 16.68 44.70
CA ARG A 371 -10.31 16.61 44.39
C ARG A 371 -9.77 15.21 44.12
N TYR A 372 -10.37 14.22 44.77
CA TYR A 372 -10.01 12.82 44.72
C TYR A 372 -10.99 11.99 43.87
N ASP A 373 -11.82 12.64 43.05
CA ASP A 373 -12.69 11.93 42.12
C ASP A 373 -11.86 11.21 41.05
N PHE A 374 -12.34 10.04 40.65
CA PHE A 374 -11.71 9.23 39.61
C PHE A 374 -11.71 9.96 38.27
N VAL A 375 -10.71 9.67 37.43
CA VAL A 375 -10.64 10.17 36.05
C VAL A 375 -11.86 9.71 35.27
N ASP A 376 -12.55 10.63 34.59
CA ASP A 376 -13.70 10.32 33.73
C ASP A 376 -13.23 9.99 32.31
N ARG A 377 -13.28 8.70 31.98
CA ARG A 377 -12.82 8.08 30.73
C ARG A 377 -13.56 6.77 30.46
N ASN A 378 -13.39 6.21 29.27
CA ASN A 378 -13.82 4.85 28.95
C ASN A 378 -12.75 3.84 29.39
N ASN A 379 -12.98 3.13 30.50
CA ASN A 379 -12.06 2.08 30.94
C ASN A 379 -12.14 0.82 30.06
N ASP A 380 -13.25 0.61 29.34
CA ASP A 380 -13.41 -0.52 28.43
C ASP A 380 -12.57 -0.35 27.16
N ILE A 381 -11.83 -1.40 26.78
CA ILE A 381 -11.10 -1.46 25.51
C ILE A 381 -12.10 -1.82 24.40
N VAL A 382 -12.49 -0.83 23.62
CA VAL A 382 -13.21 -1.00 22.34
C VAL A 382 -12.31 -1.69 21.33
N LEU A 383 -12.83 -2.74 20.69
CA LEU A 383 -12.09 -3.56 19.73
C LEU A 383 -12.55 -3.29 18.29
N GLU A 384 -11.59 -3.35 17.36
CA GLU A 384 -11.85 -3.49 15.93
C GLU A 384 -11.52 -4.92 15.49
N TYR A 385 -12.21 -5.35 14.43
CA TYR A 385 -12.17 -6.70 13.91
C TYR A 385 -11.79 -6.68 12.42
N ARG A 386 -11.20 -7.78 11.94
CA ARG A 386 -10.95 -8.00 10.52
C ARG A 386 -11.16 -9.45 10.18
N LYS A 387 -11.97 -9.72 9.15
CA LYS A 387 -12.19 -11.07 8.65
C LYS A 387 -10.86 -11.65 8.13
N LYS A 388 -10.58 -12.90 8.50
CA LYS A 388 -9.45 -13.66 7.96
C LYS A 388 -9.77 -14.13 6.55
N THR A 389 -8.74 -14.21 5.72
CA THR A 389 -8.83 -15.02 4.51
C THR A 389 -8.94 -16.48 4.94
N VAL A 390 -10.03 -17.13 4.56
CA VAL A 390 -10.29 -18.56 4.82
C VAL A 390 -10.35 -19.37 3.54
N ILE A 391 -10.57 -18.70 2.41
CA ILE A 391 -10.49 -19.26 1.06
C ILE A 391 -9.70 -18.30 0.16
N GLN A 392 -8.76 -18.84 -0.60
CA GLN A 392 -7.97 -18.09 -1.56
C GLN A 392 -7.65 -18.98 -2.77
N ILE A 393 -7.91 -18.44 -3.97
CA ILE A 393 -7.59 -19.08 -5.24
C ILE A 393 -6.55 -18.26 -6.02
N SER A 394 -5.88 -18.92 -6.96
CA SER A 394 -5.01 -18.33 -7.96
C SER A 394 -5.35 -18.89 -9.34
N LEU A 395 -5.30 -17.99 -10.32
CA LEU A 395 -5.49 -18.29 -11.73
C LEU A 395 -4.15 -18.15 -12.46
N PRO A 396 -3.97 -18.80 -13.62
CA PRO A 396 -2.86 -18.50 -14.52
C PRO A 396 -2.89 -17.01 -14.95
N ASP A 397 -1.72 -16.36 -15.00
CA ASP A 397 -1.62 -14.94 -15.38
C ASP A 397 -2.11 -14.69 -16.82
N GLU A 398 -1.71 -15.56 -17.75
CA GLU A 398 -2.12 -15.49 -19.15
C GLU A 398 -2.46 -16.88 -19.71
N LEU A 399 -3.56 -16.95 -20.46
CA LEU A 399 -3.88 -18.06 -21.36
C LEU A 399 -3.87 -17.57 -22.81
N SER A 400 -3.18 -18.29 -23.68
CA SER A 400 -3.10 -17.99 -25.11
C SER A 400 -3.58 -19.19 -25.92
N GLY A 401 -4.38 -18.95 -26.96
CA GLY A 401 -4.73 -20.00 -27.92
C GLY A 401 -5.42 -19.49 -29.17
N LEU A 402 -5.73 -20.43 -30.06
CA LEU A 402 -6.29 -20.15 -31.38
C LEU A 402 -7.77 -19.76 -31.33
N SER A 403 -8.21 -19.03 -32.35
CA SER A 403 -9.61 -18.66 -32.58
C SER A 403 -10.54 -19.87 -32.44
N GLY A 404 -11.54 -19.79 -31.55
CA GLY A 404 -12.50 -20.88 -31.32
C GLY A 404 -11.98 -22.09 -30.52
N GLN A 405 -10.69 -22.10 -30.13
CA GLN A 405 -10.12 -23.20 -29.35
C GLN A 405 -10.76 -23.27 -27.95
N VAL A 406 -10.93 -24.49 -27.45
CA VAL A 406 -11.27 -24.73 -26.03
C VAL A 406 -10.00 -25.09 -25.28
N ILE A 407 -9.66 -24.30 -24.26
CA ILE A 407 -8.48 -24.52 -23.41
C ILE A 407 -8.97 -24.91 -22.02
N THR A 408 -8.41 -25.98 -21.47
CA THR A 408 -8.65 -26.38 -20.08
C THR A 408 -7.50 -25.89 -19.21
N PHE A 409 -7.82 -25.36 -18.03
CA PHE A 409 -6.85 -24.87 -17.08
C PHE A 409 -7.29 -25.19 -15.63
N PRO A 410 -6.34 -25.40 -14.72
CA PRO A 410 -6.65 -25.61 -13.31
C PRO A 410 -6.81 -24.27 -12.57
N ILE A 411 -7.67 -24.25 -11.55
CA ILE A 411 -7.63 -23.24 -10.48
C ILE A 411 -6.74 -23.78 -9.36
N VAL A 412 -5.80 -22.98 -8.86
CA VAL A 412 -4.96 -23.36 -7.73
C VAL A 412 -5.61 -22.86 -6.44
N LEU A 413 -5.86 -23.77 -5.51
CA LEU A 413 -6.39 -23.46 -4.19
C LEU A 413 -5.22 -23.18 -3.24
N LEU A 414 -5.01 -21.91 -2.87
CA LEU A 414 -3.93 -21.48 -1.98
C LEU A 414 -4.31 -21.64 -0.51
N GLN A 415 -5.59 -21.45 -0.20
CA GLN A 415 -6.13 -21.62 1.13
C GLN A 415 -7.57 -22.09 1.03
N ASP A 416 -7.93 -23.06 1.86
CA ASP A 416 -9.30 -23.57 1.97
C ASP A 416 -9.54 -24.21 3.34
N LYS A 417 -10.25 -23.48 4.21
CA LYS A 417 -10.60 -23.99 5.54
C LYS A 417 -11.88 -24.85 5.53
N TYR A 418 -12.82 -24.59 4.63
CA TYR A 418 -14.19 -25.13 4.71
C TYR A 418 -14.64 -25.93 3.48
N GLY A 419 -13.74 -26.19 2.53
CA GLY A 419 -14.06 -26.83 1.27
C GLY A 419 -14.59 -25.81 0.26
N LEU A 420 -13.96 -25.74 -0.91
CA LEU A 420 -14.51 -25.05 -2.08
C LEU A 420 -15.91 -25.58 -2.41
N ARG A 421 -16.88 -24.67 -2.55
CA ARG A 421 -18.27 -24.99 -2.95
C ARG A 421 -18.54 -24.59 -4.39
N ASP A 422 -18.13 -23.39 -4.79
CA ASP A 422 -18.43 -22.84 -6.11
C ASP A 422 -17.38 -21.80 -6.55
N VAL A 423 -17.31 -21.51 -7.85
CA VAL A 423 -16.46 -20.45 -8.42
C VAL A 423 -17.28 -19.58 -9.36
N HIS A 424 -17.45 -18.31 -8.97
CA HIS A 424 -18.19 -17.31 -9.73
C HIS A 424 -17.26 -16.58 -10.71
N TRP A 425 -17.64 -16.53 -11.99
CA TRP A 425 -16.84 -15.95 -13.05
C TRP A 425 -17.40 -14.62 -13.58
N TYR A 426 -16.51 -13.65 -13.77
CA TYR A 426 -16.78 -12.37 -14.41
C TYR A 426 -16.01 -12.29 -15.72
N ALA A 427 -16.69 -12.61 -16.82
CA ALA A 427 -16.10 -12.74 -18.16
C ALA A 427 -16.98 -12.11 -19.27
N SER A 428 -17.73 -11.05 -18.96
CA SER A 428 -18.74 -10.45 -19.85
C SER A 428 -18.21 -10.18 -21.26
N ARG A 429 -17.05 -9.52 -21.37
CA ARG A 429 -16.45 -9.19 -22.67
C ARG A 429 -16.07 -10.44 -23.48
N LEU A 430 -15.62 -11.52 -22.84
CA LEU A 430 -15.34 -12.78 -23.54
C LEU A 430 -16.62 -13.38 -24.11
N ILE A 431 -17.68 -13.43 -23.30
CA ILE A 431 -18.98 -14.01 -23.65
C ILE A 431 -19.65 -13.21 -24.78
N GLU A 432 -19.65 -11.87 -24.69
CA GLU A 432 -20.19 -10.98 -25.73
C GLU A 432 -19.47 -11.11 -27.08
N ASN A 433 -18.21 -11.57 -27.07
CA ASN A 433 -17.44 -11.79 -28.29
C ASN A 433 -17.55 -13.23 -28.83
N GLY A 434 -18.45 -14.05 -28.28
CA GLY A 434 -18.72 -15.42 -28.71
C GLY A 434 -17.87 -16.48 -28.02
N GLY A 435 -17.12 -16.10 -26.97
CA GLY A 435 -16.45 -17.05 -26.09
C GLY A 435 -17.38 -17.63 -25.03
N GLY A 436 -16.84 -18.48 -24.17
CA GLY A 436 -17.60 -19.09 -23.07
C GLY A 436 -16.69 -19.66 -21.99
N ILE A 437 -17.23 -19.79 -20.78
CA ILE A 437 -16.53 -20.40 -19.65
C ILE A 437 -17.43 -21.45 -19.01
N SER A 438 -16.88 -22.64 -18.75
CA SER A 438 -17.62 -23.77 -18.21
C SER A 438 -16.67 -24.69 -17.46
N GLY A 439 -17.13 -25.29 -16.37
CA GLY A 439 -16.30 -26.16 -15.54
C GLY A 439 -17.00 -26.51 -14.25
N ASP A 440 -16.30 -27.25 -13.40
CA ASP A 440 -16.75 -27.58 -12.04
C ASP A 440 -15.54 -27.71 -11.11
N GLY A 441 -15.72 -27.32 -9.85
CA GLY A 441 -14.69 -27.28 -8.83
C GLY A 441 -13.43 -26.53 -9.29
N LEU A 442 -12.32 -27.25 -9.38
CA LEU A 442 -11.01 -26.70 -9.77
C LEU A 442 -10.66 -26.86 -11.26
N HIS A 443 -11.53 -27.51 -12.04
CA HIS A 443 -11.25 -27.82 -13.45
C HIS A 443 -12.18 -27.01 -14.35
N TRP A 444 -11.61 -26.03 -15.05
CA TRP A 444 -12.36 -25.12 -15.89
C TRP A 444 -11.84 -25.12 -17.32
N SER A 445 -12.76 -24.89 -18.24
CA SER A 445 -12.48 -24.76 -19.67
C SER A 445 -13.01 -23.43 -20.18
N ILE A 446 -12.24 -22.80 -21.06
CA ILE A 446 -12.60 -21.58 -21.74
C ILE A 446 -12.66 -21.81 -23.25
N LYS A 447 -13.76 -21.43 -23.86
CA LYS A 447 -13.92 -21.35 -25.31
C LYS A 447 -13.51 -19.95 -25.75
N LEU A 448 -12.47 -19.87 -26.59
CA LEU A 448 -11.98 -18.62 -27.12
C LEU A 448 -12.92 -18.05 -28.19
N PRO A 449 -13.16 -16.73 -28.19
CA PRO A 449 -13.94 -16.07 -29.24
C PRO A 449 -13.19 -16.05 -30.58
N GLU A 450 -13.87 -15.60 -31.63
CA GLU A 450 -13.22 -15.41 -32.93
C GLU A 450 -12.23 -14.24 -32.90
N PHE A 451 -11.07 -14.42 -33.55
CA PHE A 451 -10.06 -13.38 -33.67
C PHE A 451 -10.55 -12.19 -34.49
N LYS A 452 -10.34 -10.98 -33.97
CA LYS A 452 -10.70 -9.72 -34.62
C LYS A 452 -9.44 -9.01 -35.13
N SER A 453 -9.24 -9.01 -36.46
CA SER A 453 -8.14 -8.27 -37.10
C SER A 453 -8.27 -6.76 -36.81
N GLY A 454 -7.21 -6.15 -36.26
CA GLY A 454 -7.21 -4.74 -35.86
C GLY A 454 -8.02 -4.43 -34.59
N GLY A 455 -8.62 -5.44 -33.96
CA GLY A 455 -9.37 -5.33 -32.71
C GLY A 455 -8.54 -5.70 -31.48
N ASN A 456 -9.12 -5.51 -30.30
CA ASN A 456 -8.52 -5.93 -29.04
C ASN A 456 -8.90 -7.39 -28.73
N ASN A 457 -7.93 -8.29 -28.90
CA ASN A 457 -8.04 -9.74 -28.70
C ASN A 457 -7.54 -10.20 -27.31
N LEU A 458 -7.46 -9.27 -26.35
CA LEU A 458 -7.17 -9.53 -24.95
C LEU A 458 -8.46 -9.38 -24.13
N TYR A 459 -8.75 -10.41 -23.33
CA TYR A 459 -9.94 -10.50 -22.49
C TYR A 459 -9.51 -10.70 -21.04
N SER A 460 -9.87 -9.78 -20.16
CA SER A 460 -9.65 -9.92 -18.71
C SER A 460 -10.82 -10.67 -18.09
N LEU A 461 -10.50 -11.72 -17.33
CA LEU A 461 -11.47 -12.51 -16.58
C LEU A 461 -11.17 -12.39 -15.09
N LYS A 462 -12.22 -12.46 -14.27
CA LYS A 462 -12.08 -12.57 -12.81
C LYS A 462 -12.84 -13.77 -12.28
N ALA A 463 -12.30 -14.44 -11.28
CA ALA A 463 -12.96 -15.51 -10.54
C ALA A 463 -13.00 -15.20 -9.05
N ILE A 464 -14.13 -15.50 -8.40
CA ILE A 464 -14.30 -15.44 -6.95
C ILE A 464 -14.74 -16.83 -6.50
N ALA A 465 -13.93 -17.47 -5.65
CA ALA A 465 -14.29 -18.74 -5.04
C ALA A 465 -15.17 -18.53 -3.82
N GLU A 466 -16.14 -19.43 -3.62
CA GLU A 466 -17.01 -19.47 -2.46
C GLU A 466 -16.89 -20.83 -1.75
N ASP A 467 -16.75 -20.82 -0.43
CA ASP A 467 -16.64 -22.05 0.37
C ASP A 467 -18.00 -22.58 0.88
N GLY A 468 -17.97 -23.73 1.55
CA GLY A 468 -19.16 -24.38 2.13
C GLY A 468 -19.91 -23.54 3.18
N ARG A 469 -19.30 -22.48 3.72
CA ARG A 469 -19.91 -21.53 4.67
C ARG A 469 -20.28 -20.18 4.02
N GLY A 470 -20.13 -20.05 2.70
CA GLY A 470 -20.43 -18.82 1.97
C GLY A 470 -19.37 -17.73 2.07
N ASN A 471 -18.16 -18.03 2.55
CA ASN A 471 -17.06 -17.06 2.49
C ASN A 471 -16.55 -16.94 1.07
N GLN A 472 -16.26 -15.71 0.65
CA GLN A 472 -15.75 -15.41 -0.68
C GLN A 472 -14.26 -15.08 -0.64
N SER A 473 -13.52 -15.55 -1.65
CA SER A 473 -12.12 -15.18 -1.85
C SER A 473 -11.99 -13.75 -2.35
N ALA A 474 -10.77 -13.21 -2.28
CA ALA A 474 -10.43 -12.07 -3.13
C ALA A 474 -10.57 -12.46 -4.61
N PRO A 475 -10.91 -11.50 -5.51
CA PRO A 475 -10.95 -11.78 -6.94
C PRO A 475 -9.56 -12.17 -7.47
N ALA A 476 -9.47 -13.32 -8.12
CA ALA A 476 -8.30 -13.70 -8.91
C ALA A 476 -8.53 -13.29 -10.36
N GLU A 477 -7.51 -12.77 -11.03
CA GLU A 477 -7.61 -12.27 -12.40
C GLU A 477 -6.73 -13.08 -13.36
N MET A 478 -7.16 -13.20 -14.62
CA MET A 478 -6.36 -13.74 -15.71
C MET A 478 -6.59 -12.95 -16.99
N ILE A 479 -5.60 -12.97 -17.89
CA ILE A 479 -5.73 -12.45 -19.23
C ILE A 479 -5.82 -13.60 -20.22
N VAL A 480 -6.78 -13.51 -21.14
CA VAL A 480 -6.95 -14.48 -22.21
C VAL A 480 -6.67 -13.80 -23.52
N LYS A 481 -5.72 -14.35 -24.28
CA LYS A 481 -5.25 -13.83 -25.56
C LYS A 481 -5.65 -14.76 -26.69
N VAL A 482 -6.41 -14.22 -27.64
CA VAL A 482 -6.82 -14.95 -28.84
C VAL A 482 -5.83 -14.69 -29.97
N ILE A 483 -5.30 -15.78 -30.51
CA ILE A 483 -4.42 -15.81 -31.66
C ILE A 483 -5.26 -16.18 -32.88
N GLY A 484 -5.11 -15.45 -33.98
CA GLY A 484 -5.83 -15.75 -35.23
C GLY A 484 -5.50 -17.13 -35.78
N ASN A 485 -6.41 -17.69 -36.58
CA ASN A 485 -6.09 -18.84 -37.42
C ASN A 485 -5.00 -18.39 -38.41
N GLY A 486 -3.92 -19.14 -38.50
CA GLY A 486 -2.74 -18.77 -39.30
C GLY A 486 -3.02 -18.55 -40.79
N VAL A 487 -1.96 -18.34 -41.56
CA VAL A 487 -2.03 -18.11 -43.01
C VAL A 487 -2.53 -19.37 -43.72
N SER A 488 -3.52 -19.24 -44.61
CA SER A 488 -4.03 -20.34 -45.42
C SER A 488 -3.32 -20.42 -46.76
N ARG A 489 -2.69 -21.57 -47.05
CA ARG A 489 -2.07 -21.83 -48.35
C ARG A 489 -3.07 -21.91 -49.51
N GLY A 490 -4.31 -22.33 -49.24
CA GLY A 490 -5.34 -22.50 -50.26
C GLY A 490 -6.02 -21.19 -50.65
N ASN A 491 -6.20 -20.28 -49.69
CA ASN A 491 -6.88 -19.01 -49.90
C ASN A 491 -5.93 -17.85 -50.22
N SER A 492 -4.64 -17.97 -49.89
CA SER A 492 -3.63 -16.96 -50.22
C SER A 492 -3.11 -17.13 -51.65
N GLU A 493 -2.77 -16.03 -52.31
CA GLU A 493 -2.42 -15.99 -53.73
C GLU A 493 -1.18 -15.12 -53.97
N LEU A 494 -0.32 -15.53 -54.91
CA LEU A 494 0.81 -14.75 -55.41
C LEU A 494 0.68 -14.59 -56.93
N LYS A 495 0.68 -13.34 -57.43
CA LYS A 495 0.46 -13.05 -58.85
C LYS A 495 1.22 -11.83 -59.36
N ILE A 496 1.38 -11.72 -60.67
CA ILE A 496 1.91 -10.52 -61.34
C ILE A 496 0.76 -9.57 -61.66
N ILE A 497 0.95 -8.27 -61.40
CA ILE A 497 -0.09 -7.25 -61.60
C ILE A 497 0.33 -6.09 -62.51
N SER A 498 1.58 -6.04 -62.99
CA SER A 498 2.02 -5.03 -63.96
C SER A 498 3.13 -5.56 -64.86
N GLY A 499 2.94 -5.51 -66.18
CA GLY A 499 3.92 -5.93 -67.20
C GLY A 499 3.25 -6.55 -68.43
N SER A 500 3.96 -6.64 -69.55
CA SER A 500 3.50 -7.35 -70.75
C SER A 500 3.29 -8.85 -70.43
N GLU A 501 2.19 -9.44 -70.93
CA GLU A 501 1.82 -10.86 -70.72
C GLU A 501 2.90 -11.85 -71.20
N GLY A 502 3.92 -11.39 -71.93
CA GLY A 502 5.01 -12.20 -72.45
C GLY A 502 6.10 -12.57 -71.44
N GLY A 503 6.17 -11.95 -70.26
CA GLY A 503 7.26 -12.13 -69.28
C GLY A 503 8.26 -10.97 -69.26
N LEU A 504 9.24 -11.02 -68.36
CA LEU A 504 10.29 -9.99 -68.24
C LEU A 504 11.33 -10.17 -69.36
N ILE A 505 11.91 -9.09 -69.87
CA ILE A 505 13.01 -9.15 -70.85
C ILE A 505 14.34 -9.04 -70.08
N ALA A 506 15.34 -9.83 -70.48
CA ALA A 506 16.66 -9.88 -69.87
C ALA A 506 17.54 -8.65 -70.23
N ASP A 507 17.07 -7.45 -69.92
CA ASP A 507 17.71 -6.17 -70.22
C ASP A 507 18.40 -5.50 -69.01
N GLY A 508 18.34 -6.14 -67.84
CA GLY A 508 18.87 -5.60 -66.58
C GLY A 508 18.07 -4.45 -65.95
N HIS A 509 16.93 -4.05 -66.54
CA HIS A 509 16.19 -2.84 -66.16
C HIS A 509 14.66 -3.03 -66.08
N SER A 510 14.09 -3.86 -66.96
CA SER A 510 12.67 -4.19 -67.00
C SER A 510 12.21 -4.70 -65.63
N SER A 511 11.05 -4.22 -65.16
CA SER A 511 10.52 -4.63 -63.86
C SER A 511 9.01 -4.87 -63.90
N GLN A 512 8.54 -5.73 -62.99
CA GLN A 512 7.14 -6.08 -62.79
C GLN A 512 6.79 -6.02 -61.31
N GLN A 513 5.51 -5.80 -61.00
CA GLN A 513 4.99 -5.85 -59.64
C GLN A 513 4.40 -7.24 -59.34
N VAL A 514 4.83 -7.79 -58.21
CA VAL A 514 4.34 -9.04 -57.63
C VAL A 514 3.39 -8.70 -56.50
N LEU A 515 2.13 -9.09 -56.63
CA LEU A 515 1.10 -8.94 -55.60
C LEU A 515 0.95 -10.25 -54.82
N LEU A 516 1.08 -10.14 -53.51
CA LEU A 516 0.79 -11.17 -52.53
C LEU A 516 -0.52 -10.83 -51.81
N ILE A 517 -1.49 -11.73 -51.87
CA ILE A 517 -2.74 -11.67 -51.12
C ILE A 517 -2.69 -12.73 -50.02
N VAL A 518 -2.66 -12.31 -48.76
CA VAL A 518 -2.59 -13.22 -47.60
C VAL A 518 -3.95 -13.32 -46.94
N LYS A 519 -4.48 -14.55 -46.82
CA LYS A 519 -5.78 -14.84 -46.19
C LYS A 519 -5.69 -15.96 -45.17
N ASP A 520 -6.62 -15.99 -44.22
CA ASP A 520 -6.85 -17.11 -43.30
C ASP A 520 -7.67 -18.24 -43.97
N ASP A 521 -7.91 -19.34 -43.25
CA ASP A 521 -8.65 -20.51 -43.77
C ASP A 521 -10.14 -20.21 -44.02
N LYS A 522 -10.67 -19.10 -43.48
CA LYS A 522 -12.04 -18.63 -43.71
C LYS A 522 -12.12 -17.64 -44.88
N GLY A 523 -10.99 -17.31 -45.50
CA GLY A 523 -10.90 -16.39 -46.63
C GLY A 523 -10.78 -14.91 -46.25
N ASN A 524 -10.59 -14.59 -44.96
CA ASN A 524 -10.43 -13.21 -44.51
C ASN A 524 -8.99 -12.72 -44.75
N PRO A 525 -8.79 -11.44 -45.14
CA PRO A 525 -7.46 -10.89 -45.37
C PRO A 525 -6.64 -10.70 -44.08
N LEU A 526 -5.35 -11.06 -44.10
CA LEU A 526 -4.42 -10.93 -42.97
C LEU A 526 -3.45 -9.74 -43.15
N ASN A 527 -3.48 -8.83 -42.18
CA ASN A 527 -2.80 -7.52 -42.24
C ASN A 527 -1.58 -7.42 -41.32
N GLY A 528 -0.71 -6.43 -41.57
CA GLY A 528 0.42 -6.11 -40.69
C GLY A 528 1.57 -7.12 -40.75
N LEU A 529 1.67 -7.90 -41.84
CA LEU A 529 2.61 -9.01 -41.97
C LEU A 529 3.88 -8.67 -42.76
N SER A 530 4.13 -7.41 -43.15
CA SER A 530 5.30 -7.02 -43.97
C SER A 530 6.63 -7.53 -43.41
N ASN A 531 6.83 -7.45 -42.09
CA ASN A 531 8.04 -7.95 -41.42
C ASN A 531 8.02 -9.46 -41.09
N LYS A 532 6.94 -10.16 -41.46
CA LYS A 532 6.74 -11.61 -41.28
C LYS A 532 6.67 -12.37 -42.61
N ILE A 533 6.79 -11.68 -43.74
CA ILE A 533 6.91 -12.28 -45.07
C ILE A 533 8.38 -12.58 -45.32
N LYS A 534 8.72 -13.86 -45.47
CA LYS A 534 10.03 -14.29 -45.94
C LYS A 534 9.90 -14.66 -47.42
N ALA A 535 10.57 -13.90 -48.27
CA ALA A 535 10.60 -14.16 -49.71
C ALA A 535 11.95 -14.74 -50.13
N LYS A 536 11.91 -15.77 -50.96
CA LYS A 536 13.11 -16.35 -51.58
C LYS A 536 12.93 -16.35 -53.09
N LEU A 537 13.88 -15.74 -53.80
CA LEU A 537 13.98 -15.77 -55.25
C LEU A 537 15.05 -16.80 -55.65
N LEU A 538 14.68 -17.74 -56.52
CA LEU A 538 15.59 -18.69 -57.15
C LEU A 538 15.57 -18.48 -58.66
N PHE A 539 16.74 -18.37 -59.28
CA PHE A 539 16.86 -18.16 -60.72
C PHE A 539 17.60 -19.33 -61.38
N GLU A 540 17.02 -19.88 -62.44
CA GLU A 540 17.57 -20.97 -63.24
C GLU A 540 17.79 -20.49 -64.69
N PRO A 541 19.04 -20.22 -65.11
CA PRO A 541 19.34 -19.73 -66.45
C PRO A 541 19.11 -20.82 -67.52
N LEU A 542 18.55 -20.45 -68.68
CA LEU A 542 18.14 -21.41 -69.73
C LEU A 542 19.27 -21.87 -70.67
N VAL A 543 20.49 -21.32 -70.58
CA VAL A 543 21.62 -21.70 -71.46
C VAL A 543 22.97 -21.65 -70.75
N VAL A 544 23.67 -22.80 -70.71
CA VAL A 544 25.12 -22.92 -70.46
C VAL A 544 25.81 -23.24 -71.79
N SER A 545 26.15 -22.23 -72.58
CA SER A 545 27.09 -22.41 -73.70
C SER A 545 27.82 -21.11 -74.06
N SER A 546 29.09 -21.08 -73.65
CA SER A 546 30.23 -20.37 -74.26
C SER A 546 30.19 -18.83 -74.43
N ARG A 547 30.84 -18.16 -73.47
CA ARG A 547 31.81 -17.04 -73.59
C ARG A 547 31.40 -15.81 -74.42
N LEU A 548 31.03 -14.73 -73.71
CA LEU A 548 31.75 -13.44 -73.73
C LEU A 548 31.26 -12.55 -72.56
N PHE A 549 31.87 -12.68 -71.38
CA PHE A 549 31.61 -11.73 -70.30
C PHE A 549 32.40 -10.45 -70.58
N VAL A 550 31.73 -9.41 -71.07
CA VAL A 550 32.23 -8.04 -70.91
C VAL A 550 31.88 -7.63 -69.49
N LYS A 551 32.91 -7.44 -68.65
CA LYS A 551 32.76 -6.83 -67.33
C LYS A 551 32.42 -5.34 -67.52
N MET A 552 31.14 -5.04 -67.80
CA MET A 552 30.59 -3.69 -67.72
C MET A 552 30.19 -3.42 -66.28
N GLY A 553 30.51 -2.23 -65.76
CA GLY A 553 30.19 -1.85 -64.40
C GLY A 553 28.69 -1.92 -64.09
N ARG A 554 28.35 -2.36 -62.86
CA ARG A 554 27.06 -2.24 -62.17
C ARG A 554 25.78 -2.77 -62.83
N ILE A 555 25.83 -3.58 -63.90
CA ILE A 555 24.62 -4.22 -64.41
C ILE A 555 24.27 -5.45 -63.54
N GLN A 556 23.01 -5.57 -63.14
CA GLN A 556 22.53 -6.67 -62.31
C GLN A 556 22.41 -7.94 -63.17
N ASN A 557 23.22 -8.95 -62.85
CA ASN A 557 23.30 -10.17 -63.68
C ASN A 557 22.05 -11.05 -63.54
N GLU A 558 21.62 -11.28 -62.30
CA GLU A 558 20.45 -12.08 -61.94
C GLU A 558 19.25 -11.18 -61.63
N PRO A 559 18.00 -11.67 -61.77
CA PRO A 559 16.84 -10.93 -61.32
C PRO A 559 16.88 -10.68 -59.81
N ALA A 560 16.22 -9.60 -59.37
CA ALA A 560 16.10 -9.28 -57.96
C ALA A 560 14.67 -8.92 -57.56
N LEU A 561 14.33 -9.29 -56.33
CA LEU A 561 13.03 -9.04 -55.73
C LEU A 561 13.20 -8.09 -54.53
N SER A 562 12.42 -7.01 -54.49
CA SER A 562 12.37 -6.13 -53.32
C SER A 562 11.59 -6.75 -52.16
N ASP A 563 11.68 -6.15 -50.97
CA ASP A 563 10.79 -6.49 -49.86
C ASP A 563 9.31 -6.24 -50.22
N PHE A 564 8.43 -7.04 -49.62
CA PHE A 564 6.98 -6.88 -49.74
C PHE A 564 6.48 -5.76 -48.81
N VAL A 565 5.86 -4.74 -49.40
CA VAL A 565 5.30 -3.59 -48.69
C VAL A 565 3.78 -3.60 -48.79
N ALA A 566 3.09 -3.23 -47.71
CA ALA A 566 1.62 -3.18 -47.71
C ALA A 566 1.10 -2.14 -48.71
N THR A 567 0.06 -2.48 -49.50
CA THR A 567 -0.50 -1.58 -50.52
C THR A 567 -1.56 -0.60 -49.98
N GLY A 568 -1.90 -0.72 -48.69
CA GLY A 568 -3.02 -0.01 -48.06
C GLY A 568 -4.38 -0.71 -48.20
N LYS A 569 -4.49 -1.74 -49.05
CA LYS A 569 -5.65 -2.64 -49.11
C LYS A 569 -5.48 -3.82 -48.16
N LEU A 570 -6.59 -4.31 -47.60
CA LEU A 570 -6.56 -5.38 -46.61
C LEU A 570 -6.00 -6.68 -47.20
N GLY A 571 -4.95 -7.22 -46.59
CA GLY A 571 -4.31 -8.49 -46.95
C GLY A 571 -3.41 -8.42 -48.18
N GLU A 572 -3.16 -7.23 -48.75
CA GLU A 572 -2.39 -7.05 -49.97
C GLU A 572 -0.99 -6.46 -49.72
N TYR A 573 0.01 -7.12 -50.30
CA TYR A 573 1.42 -6.70 -50.25
C TYR A 573 2.04 -6.74 -51.64
N VAL A 574 2.86 -5.76 -51.97
CA VAL A 574 3.51 -5.66 -53.28
C VAL A 574 5.02 -5.67 -53.15
N ALA A 575 5.68 -6.38 -54.05
CA ALA A 575 7.13 -6.34 -54.27
C ALA A 575 7.43 -6.03 -55.74
N ARG A 576 8.61 -5.46 -56.02
CA ARG A 576 9.11 -5.23 -57.38
C ARG A 576 10.11 -6.32 -57.74
N LEU A 577 9.84 -7.03 -58.84
CA LEU A 577 10.78 -7.94 -59.49
C LEU A 577 11.45 -7.21 -60.65
N THR A 578 12.77 -7.08 -60.61
CA THR A 578 13.59 -6.46 -61.66
C THR A 578 14.36 -7.56 -62.40
N ALA A 579 14.38 -7.51 -63.73
CA ALA A 579 15.09 -8.45 -64.58
C ALA A 579 16.61 -8.29 -64.48
N GLY A 580 17.33 -9.41 -64.62
CA GLY A 580 18.76 -9.42 -64.88
C GLY A 580 19.07 -9.37 -66.38
N VAL A 581 20.29 -9.73 -66.78
CA VAL A 581 20.70 -9.83 -68.20
C VAL A 581 20.73 -11.26 -68.74
N GLU A 582 20.36 -12.25 -67.92
CA GLU A 582 20.28 -13.65 -68.32
C GLU A 582 18.83 -14.10 -68.56
N GLN A 583 18.62 -14.88 -69.62
CA GLN A 583 17.33 -15.56 -69.84
C GLN A 583 17.23 -16.80 -68.94
N GLY A 584 16.04 -17.05 -68.40
CA GLY A 584 15.86 -18.13 -67.44
C GLY A 584 14.48 -18.17 -66.80
N MET A 585 14.32 -19.03 -65.80
CA MET A 585 13.12 -19.13 -64.99
C MET A 585 13.41 -18.56 -63.59
N ALA A 586 12.63 -17.56 -63.19
CA ALA A 586 12.67 -16.96 -61.86
C ALA A 586 11.51 -17.50 -61.02
N THR A 587 11.81 -18.24 -59.95
CA THR A 587 10.80 -18.82 -59.04
C THR A 587 10.83 -18.08 -57.70
N ILE A 588 9.68 -17.50 -57.34
CA ILE A 588 9.45 -16.80 -56.08
C ILE A 588 8.73 -17.75 -55.12
N SER A 589 9.35 -18.03 -53.97
CA SER A 589 8.75 -18.79 -52.87
C SER A 589 8.52 -17.87 -51.68
N ILE A 590 7.33 -17.96 -51.06
CA ILE A 590 6.94 -17.11 -49.93
C ILE A 590 6.55 -17.99 -48.74
N GLU A 591 7.09 -17.65 -47.56
CA GLU A 591 6.66 -18.16 -46.26
C GLU A 591 6.11 -17.00 -45.42
N VAL A 592 4.92 -17.16 -44.86
CA VAL A 592 4.30 -16.17 -43.96
C VAL A 592 3.84 -16.86 -42.69
N LEU A 593 4.35 -16.41 -41.53
CA LEU A 593 4.05 -17.01 -40.22
C LEU A 593 4.27 -18.54 -40.18
N GLY A 594 5.29 -19.04 -40.90
CA GLY A 594 5.62 -20.48 -40.96
C GLY A 594 4.85 -21.29 -42.01
N GLN A 595 3.88 -20.69 -42.72
CA GLN A 595 3.16 -21.34 -43.81
C GLN A 595 3.80 -21.01 -45.15
N GLU A 596 4.24 -22.03 -45.88
CA GLU A 596 4.68 -21.89 -47.28
C GLU A 596 3.49 -21.76 -48.23
N LEU A 597 3.55 -20.77 -49.13
CA LEU A 597 2.56 -20.52 -50.16
C LEU A 597 2.90 -21.22 -51.47
N ARG A 598 1.98 -21.19 -52.45
CA ARG A 598 2.28 -21.69 -53.79
C ARG A 598 3.31 -20.78 -54.46
N PRO A 599 4.43 -21.33 -54.97
CA PRO A 599 5.45 -20.51 -55.63
C PRO A 599 4.92 -19.95 -56.94
N LEU A 600 5.49 -18.82 -57.36
CA LEU A 600 5.22 -18.18 -58.64
C LEU A 600 6.48 -18.26 -59.51
N THR A 601 6.36 -18.86 -60.69
CA THR A 601 7.47 -18.95 -61.65
C THR A 601 7.22 -18.03 -62.83
N ILE A 602 8.23 -17.24 -63.18
CA ILE A 602 8.18 -16.22 -64.23
C ILE A 602 9.32 -16.49 -65.20
N LYS A 603 9.02 -16.45 -66.50
CA LYS A 603 10.03 -16.57 -67.55
C LYS A 603 10.66 -15.21 -67.82
N ILE A 604 12.00 -15.18 -67.83
CA ILE A 604 12.80 -14.06 -68.31
C ILE A 604 13.24 -14.40 -69.73
N ASN A 605 12.76 -13.62 -70.70
CA ASN A 605 12.99 -13.82 -72.12
C ASN A 605 14.29 -13.14 -72.56
N PRO A 606 14.95 -13.68 -73.59
CA PRO A 606 16.11 -13.03 -74.19
C PRO A 606 15.72 -11.73 -74.88
N ILE A 607 16.66 -10.80 -74.97
CA ILE A 607 16.58 -9.67 -75.91
C ILE A 607 16.58 -10.26 -77.33
N SER A 608 15.50 -10.06 -78.08
CA SER A 608 15.43 -10.46 -79.49
C SER A 608 16.06 -9.36 -80.36
N VAL A 609 17.16 -9.66 -81.04
CA VAL A 609 17.70 -8.78 -82.10
C VAL A 609 16.81 -8.93 -83.34
N ILE A 610 16.25 -7.83 -83.84
CA ILE A 610 15.40 -7.84 -85.03
C ILE A 610 16.15 -7.12 -86.16
N GLY A 611 16.50 -7.88 -87.22
CA GLY A 611 17.15 -7.39 -88.44
C GLY A 611 18.27 -8.31 -88.94
N ALA A 612 18.56 -8.28 -90.25
CA ALA A 612 19.79 -8.87 -90.80
C ALA A 612 21.04 -8.08 -90.30
N PRO A 613 22.28 -8.58 -90.46
CA PRO A 613 23.47 -7.88 -89.99
C PRO A 613 23.49 -6.41 -90.47
N ALA A 614 23.86 -5.50 -89.57
CA ALA A 614 23.99 -4.09 -89.92
C ALA A 614 25.00 -3.92 -91.06
N ASP A 615 24.58 -3.23 -92.11
CA ASP A 615 25.39 -2.94 -93.26
C ASP A 615 25.98 -1.53 -93.14
N VAL A 616 27.30 -1.42 -93.26
CA VAL A 616 28.01 -0.15 -93.05
C VAL A 616 27.67 0.87 -94.14
N ALA A 617 27.33 0.44 -95.35
CA ALA A 617 27.01 1.35 -96.45
C ALA A 617 25.61 1.99 -96.30
N HIS A 618 24.67 1.30 -95.64
CA HIS A 618 23.31 1.80 -95.39
C HIS A 618 23.13 2.41 -93.99
N SER A 619 24.10 2.20 -93.10
CA SER A 619 24.10 2.77 -91.75
C SER A 619 24.78 4.15 -91.72
N SER A 620 24.36 5.04 -90.82
CA SER A 620 24.92 6.38 -90.70
C SER A 620 25.23 6.78 -89.26
N LEU A 621 26.32 7.53 -89.06
CA LEU A 621 26.66 8.19 -87.80
C LEU A 621 26.62 9.70 -88.03
N ILE A 622 25.70 10.38 -87.37
CA ILE A 622 25.46 11.81 -87.52
C ILE A 622 25.92 12.52 -86.25
N LEU A 623 26.83 13.48 -86.39
CA LEU A 623 27.27 14.36 -85.30
C LEU A 623 26.58 15.71 -85.38
N THR A 624 25.96 16.14 -84.28
CA THR A 624 25.29 17.45 -84.19
C THR A 624 25.79 18.21 -82.95
N PRO A 625 26.45 19.37 -83.10
CA PRO A 625 26.92 19.99 -84.35
C PRO A 625 28.07 19.20 -85.01
N SER A 626 28.26 19.37 -86.32
CA SER A 626 29.30 18.66 -87.11
C SER A 626 30.73 19.21 -86.90
N SER A 627 30.87 20.30 -86.14
CA SER A 627 32.13 20.86 -85.67
C SER A 627 31.97 21.33 -84.22
N LEU A 628 33.02 21.14 -83.43
CA LEU A 628 33.07 21.54 -82.03
C LEU A 628 34.19 22.54 -81.79
N THR A 629 33.92 23.54 -80.94
CA THR A 629 34.92 24.40 -80.34
C THR A 629 35.45 23.78 -79.04
N LEU A 630 36.58 24.29 -78.55
CA LEU A 630 37.19 23.80 -77.31
C LEU A 630 36.19 23.85 -76.14
N GLY A 631 35.89 22.70 -75.53
CA GLY A 631 34.92 22.58 -74.44
C GLY A 631 33.45 22.42 -74.85
N GLY A 632 33.13 22.37 -76.15
CA GLY A 632 31.78 22.10 -76.64
C GLY A 632 31.40 20.60 -76.58
N THR A 633 30.10 20.30 -76.57
CA THR A 633 29.56 18.94 -76.64
C THR A 633 28.83 18.70 -77.97
N ALA A 634 29.02 17.53 -78.58
CA ALA A 634 28.23 17.07 -79.73
C ALA A 634 27.46 15.80 -79.36
N THR A 635 26.28 15.66 -79.95
CA THR A 635 25.51 14.42 -79.89
C THR A 635 25.79 13.59 -81.13
N ALA A 636 26.15 12.33 -80.93
CA ALA A 636 26.30 11.36 -82.01
C ALA A 636 25.02 10.51 -82.10
N LYS A 637 24.34 10.52 -83.25
CA LYS A 637 23.20 9.64 -83.54
C LYS A 637 23.65 8.54 -84.51
N LEU A 638 23.54 7.28 -84.10
CA LEU A 638 23.89 6.13 -84.92
C LEU A 638 22.62 5.46 -85.43
N VAL A 639 22.39 5.51 -86.74
CA VAL A 639 21.28 4.81 -87.39
C VAL A 639 21.82 3.57 -88.08
N LEU A 640 21.49 2.39 -87.56
CA LEU A 640 21.89 1.11 -88.14
C LEU A 640 20.80 0.57 -89.06
N LYS A 641 21.17 0.22 -90.29
CA LYS A 641 20.30 -0.42 -91.26
C LYS A 641 20.94 -1.66 -91.86
N ASP A 642 20.13 -2.62 -92.29
CA ASP A 642 20.60 -3.77 -93.04
C ASP A 642 20.75 -3.45 -94.54
N THR A 643 21.22 -4.42 -95.32
CA THR A 643 21.37 -4.32 -96.79
C THR A 643 20.05 -4.05 -97.55
N ALA A 644 18.90 -4.14 -96.89
CA ALA A 644 17.58 -3.86 -97.44
C ALA A 644 16.99 -2.53 -96.91
N ASP A 645 17.83 -1.67 -96.32
CA ASP A 645 17.46 -0.37 -95.75
C ASP A 645 16.49 -0.44 -94.55
N LYS A 646 16.31 -1.62 -93.95
CA LYS A 646 15.50 -1.79 -92.74
C LYS A 646 16.32 -1.53 -91.49
N ALA A 647 15.71 -0.89 -90.50
CA ALA A 647 16.36 -0.59 -89.23
C ALA A 647 16.76 -1.88 -88.49
N VAL A 648 18.01 -1.93 -88.03
CA VAL A 648 18.51 -3.01 -87.17
C VAL A 648 18.39 -2.55 -85.71
N THR A 649 17.68 -3.32 -84.89
CA THR A 649 17.40 -2.97 -83.48
C THR A 649 17.82 -4.08 -82.52
N GLY A 650 18.11 -3.72 -81.26
CA GLY A 650 18.45 -4.69 -80.21
C GLY A 650 19.92 -5.12 -80.16
N LEU A 651 20.81 -4.45 -80.88
CA LEU A 651 22.26 -4.71 -80.81
C LEU A 651 22.84 -4.21 -79.48
N THR A 652 23.51 -5.09 -78.76
CA THR A 652 24.23 -4.79 -77.52
C THR A 652 25.74 -4.75 -77.75
N GLY A 653 26.47 -3.85 -77.07
CA GLY A 653 27.96 -3.86 -77.08
C GLY A 653 28.64 -3.06 -78.19
N LEU A 654 27.96 -2.05 -78.75
CA LEU A 654 28.56 -1.11 -79.70
C LEU A 654 29.73 -0.36 -79.06
N LYS A 655 30.85 -0.23 -79.79
CA LYS A 655 32.02 0.54 -79.37
C LYS A 655 32.24 1.71 -80.32
N LEU A 656 32.18 2.93 -79.80
CA LEU A 656 32.59 4.11 -80.54
C LEU A 656 34.10 4.27 -80.43
N LYS A 657 34.81 4.31 -81.56
CA LYS A 657 36.25 4.63 -81.59
C LYS A 657 36.41 6.01 -82.20
N VAL A 658 36.93 6.95 -81.42
CA VAL A 658 37.33 8.28 -81.90
C VAL A 658 38.79 8.21 -82.31
N SER A 659 39.14 8.74 -83.48
CA SER A 659 40.54 8.88 -83.90
C SER A 659 40.82 10.35 -84.21
N VAL A 660 41.89 10.86 -83.60
CA VAL A 660 42.35 12.24 -83.78
C VAL A 660 43.60 12.21 -84.67
N PRO A 661 43.73 13.08 -85.70
CA PRO A 661 44.93 13.18 -86.51
C PRO A 661 46.15 13.54 -85.65
N ALA A 662 47.31 12.96 -85.95
CA ALA A 662 48.56 13.23 -85.24
C ALA A 662 48.95 14.72 -85.34
N GLY A 663 49.05 15.41 -84.21
CA GLY A 663 49.46 16.82 -84.11
C GLY A 663 48.44 17.78 -83.48
N ALA A 664 47.23 17.33 -83.14
CA ALA A 664 46.25 18.14 -82.41
C ALA A 664 46.45 18.05 -80.88
N ALA A 665 46.31 19.17 -80.17
CA ALA A 665 46.46 19.27 -78.71
C ALA A 665 45.51 18.33 -77.95
N ALA A 666 46.01 17.79 -76.82
CA ALA A 666 45.42 16.72 -76.02
C ALA A 666 43.93 16.94 -75.68
N TRP A 667 43.10 15.94 -76.01
CA TRP A 667 41.79 15.73 -75.41
C TRP A 667 41.96 14.91 -74.12
N PRO A 668 41.06 15.02 -73.12
CA PRO A 668 41.09 14.15 -71.95
C PRO A 668 40.88 12.67 -72.35
N ASP A 669 41.57 11.75 -71.65
CA ASP A 669 41.61 10.30 -71.94
C ASP A 669 40.25 9.57 -71.80
N GLU A 670 39.19 10.25 -71.35
CA GLU A 670 37.85 9.66 -71.24
C GLU A 670 36.77 10.66 -71.68
N MET A 671 36.02 10.31 -72.73
CA MET A 671 34.69 10.86 -73.01
C MET A 671 33.65 10.00 -72.28
N LEU A 672 32.85 10.61 -71.40
CA LEU A 672 31.63 10.00 -70.88
C LEU A 672 30.61 9.91 -72.01
N VAL A 673 30.30 8.69 -72.44
CA VAL A 673 29.19 8.39 -73.35
C VAL A 673 28.01 7.97 -72.49
N GLU A 674 27.03 8.86 -72.32
CA GLU A 674 25.70 8.48 -71.82
C GLU A 674 24.88 7.98 -73.00
N SER A 675 24.55 6.69 -73.01
CA SER A 675 23.66 6.10 -74.03
C SER A 675 22.22 6.15 -73.53
N ASP A 676 21.37 6.97 -74.15
CA ASP A 676 19.91 6.88 -74.01
C ASP A 676 19.40 5.92 -75.10
N THR A 677 19.03 4.70 -74.71
CA THR A 677 18.55 3.67 -75.64
C THR A 677 17.03 3.63 -75.65
N THR A 678 16.42 4.71 -76.11
CA THR A 678 15.04 4.67 -76.59
C THR A 678 14.99 3.87 -77.90
N PRO A 679 13.94 3.05 -78.16
CA PRO A 679 13.84 2.31 -79.40
C PRO A 679 13.79 3.28 -80.60
N GLY A 680 14.88 3.32 -81.39
CA GLY A 680 14.95 4.11 -82.63
C GLY A 680 15.87 5.33 -82.63
N THR A 681 16.82 5.47 -81.70
CA THR A 681 17.82 6.55 -81.75
C THR A 681 19.23 6.12 -81.38
#